data_AF-R7TVD1-F1
#
_entry.id   AF-R7TVD1-F1
#
_cell.length_a   1.000
_cell.length_b   1.000
_cell.length_c   1.000
_cell.angle_alpha   90.00
_cell.angle_beta   90.00
_cell.angle_gamma   90.00
#
_symmetry.space_group_name_H-M   'P 1'
#
loop_
_entity.id
_entity.type
_entity.pdbx_description
1 polymer ?
#
loop_
_entity_poly.entity_id
_entity_poly.type
_entity_poly.pdbx_seq_one_letter_code
_entity_poly.pdbx_strand_id
1 'polypeptide(L)'
;MTLESAIFSFILGLILPQSSWGQMGSGSSKTKSKSLRKKSLSARASTDSGISSSSCSREKAEGTTMPLFKRQSNEAKKRLQHMLYIAKESPESNFDISGCEISEFPSGIFPLCKVLQKESLIAHDNWLTSLKGGGHLRDLCYLKVLDIHDNEMSHLPDDIGCLSALQVLHLQNNKLKSLPSGVGELRNLQILNLKGNKLKNIPSSLSALQRLHTLDISQNYVTELPNELCNIRTLETLNLDAEQMTHPPAEVCSEGTASIMRYLSHEMGVDYKPPSHFLADAMATEDKTDAAKRKLKADMNAVNDTVMQYENLKAKRNEEKKLLEQQLADDQRLQGELAKLSATKKKDVLNTLTKDQERIQDELNSLQLVKQEEHRRRLRSLNEAEENAMHLVSKLIEVNEKANRTEELLDQLEQERIHTEQWFVVRQEEMNNIRTQEVLNAMECILAENKTMSQLLDDFRQKKAQIIEKAREGFHFNTSSQTQEDLQKEAFEVLQIQKDARHKRIAGQIDLIEQELAQLTALEISHRQLTHDLQKDLLEDKRKELTQMLITLLRQRDERQEELRKRMGEMEEQRLDDQMDYWIVQYQRLMDRKPPSLVCHETMLEFAVVEILERASASDYISAFARHRITIETLLALTDDDLRMMGIKELGVRKAILLEAEKYKLLKDEETAANKLKMLETDVDPNEKGGVPGASEGAEAAPPRKTPTAPLPVSEVIARGINSECVICMENVSNLASENPE
;
A
#
# COMPACT_ATOMS: atom_id res chain seq x y z
N MET A 1 -34.71 0.80 -6.83
CA MET A 1 -34.67 2.28 -6.83
C MET A 1 -35.33 2.78 -5.55
N THR A 2 -34.79 3.69 -4.73
CA THR A 2 -33.63 4.60 -4.88
C THR A 2 -32.75 4.61 -3.60
N LEU A 3 -31.74 3.73 -3.51
CA LEU A 3 -30.85 3.65 -2.33
C LEU A 3 -29.37 3.43 -2.66
N GLU A 4 -29.04 2.67 -3.71
CA GLU A 4 -27.65 2.34 -4.04
C GLU A 4 -26.88 3.51 -4.71
N SER A 5 -27.59 4.42 -5.37
CA SER A 5 -27.00 5.63 -5.99
C SER A 5 -26.33 6.58 -4.99
N ALA A 6 -26.62 6.48 -3.70
CA ALA A 6 -26.02 7.34 -2.67
C ALA A 6 -24.65 6.87 -2.19
N ILE A 7 -24.33 5.57 -2.37
CA ILE A 7 -23.13 4.95 -1.80
C ILE A 7 -21.90 5.19 -2.70
N PHE A 8 -22.08 5.23 -4.02
CA PHE A 8 -20.97 5.40 -4.95
C PHE A 8 -20.32 6.78 -4.95
N SER A 9 -21.06 7.84 -4.61
CA SER A 9 -20.53 9.22 -4.59
C SER A 9 -19.58 9.51 -3.42
N PHE A 10 -19.49 8.64 -2.41
CA PHE A 10 -18.71 8.90 -1.19
C PHE A 10 -17.26 8.40 -1.24
N ILE A 11 -16.90 7.54 -2.21
CA ILE A 11 -15.60 6.86 -2.25
C ILE A 11 -14.55 7.61 -3.10
N LEU A 12 -14.95 8.48 -4.03
CA LEU A 12 -14.02 9.17 -4.95
C LEU A 12 -13.41 10.48 -4.42
N GLY A 13 -13.68 10.86 -3.16
CA GLY A 13 -13.39 12.20 -2.65
C GLY A 13 -12.00 12.46 -2.04
N LEU A 14 -11.06 11.50 -2.05
CA LEU A 14 -9.91 11.52 -1.12
C LEU A 14 -8.49 11.37 -1.71
N ILE A 15 -8.30 11.42 -3.04
CA ILE A 15 -6.95 11.48 -3.64
C ILE A 15 -6.86 12.53 -4.75
N LEU A 16 -6.61 13.79 -4.39
CA LEU A 16 -5.88 14.77 -5.20
C LEU A 16 -5.58 16.04 -4.36
N PRO A 17 -4.31 16.39 -4.07
CA PRO A 17 -3.99 17.67 -3.45
C PRO A 17 -3.99 18.78 -4.51
N GLN A 18 -5.01 19.66 -4.49
CA GLN A 18 -5.00 20.85 -5.35
C GLN A 18 -3.93 21.85 -4.91
N SER A 19 -3.14 22.31 -5.88
CA SER A 19 -2.13 23.35 -5.70
C SER A 19 -2.75 24.75 -5.62
N SER A 20 -2.48 25.50 -4.56
CA SER A 20 -2.65 26.96 -4.52
C SER A 20 -1.30 27.66 -4.59
N TRP A 21 -1.04 28.37 -5.68
CA TRP A 21 0.13 29.25 -5.79
C TRP A 21 -0.09 30.54 -4.99
N GLY A 22 0.92 30.95 -4.21
CA GLY A 22 0.98 32.22 -3.48
C GLY A 22 2.44 32.64 -3.31
N GLN A 23 2.77 33.90 -3.59
CA GLN A 23 4.16 34.32 -3.85
C GLN A 23 4.92 34.90 -2.64
N MET A 24 6.24 34.67 -2.67
CA MET A 24 7.33 35.48 -2.09
C MET A 24 7.48 35.55 -0.55
N GLY A 25 8.72 35.57 -0.01
CA GLY A 25 10.01 35.45 -0.71
C GLY A 25 11.26 35.45 0.17
N SER A 26 12.42 35.26 -0.48
CA SER A 26 13.82 35.54 -0.07
C SER A 26 14.26 35.31 1.39
N GLY A 27 15.20 34.38 1.63
CA GLY A 27 15.70 34.09 3.00
C GLY A 27 17.07 33.41 3.14
N SER A 28 18.08 33.86 2.38
CA SER A 28 19.54 33.62 2.54
C SER A 28 20.07 32.30 3.17
N SER A 29 20.83 31.58 2.35
CA SER A 29 21.71 30.48 2.73
C SER A 29 22.68 30.77 3.90
N LYS A 30 23.00 29.73 4.69
CA LYS A 30 24.32 29.56 5.32
C LYS A 30 24.60 28.12 5.73
N THR A 31 25.59 27.52 5.09
CA THR A 31 26.24 26.29 5.54
C THR A 31 27.16 26.58 6.72
N LYS A 32 27.31 25.62 7.65
CA LYS A 32 28.59 25.38 8.33
C LYS A 32 28.69 23.99 8.95
N SER A 33 29.84 23.37 8.72
CA SER A 33 30.26 22.07 9.22
C SER A 33 31.04 22.17 10.54
N LYS A 34 31.56 21.02 11.03
CA LYS A 34 32.46 20.82 12.18
C LYS A 34 31.74 20.75 13.55
N SER A 35 32.16 19.91 14.50
CA SER A 35 33.19 18.84 14.49
C SER A 35 32.90 17.79 15.56
N LEU A 36 33.42 16.58 15.33
CA LEU A 36 33.69 15.58 16.37
C LEU A 36 34.44 16.19 17.58
N ARG A 37 34.16 15.65 18.78
CA ARG A 37 35.21 14.95 19.55
C ARG A 37 34.65 13.94 20.57
N LYS A 38 35.39 12.86 20.78
CA LYS A 38 35.09 11.74 21.69
C LYS A 38 35.55 12.05 23.12
N LYS A 39 34.82 11.54 24.11
CA LYS A 39 35.29 10.82 25.33
C LYS A 39 34.03 10.38 26.11
N SER A 40 33.67 9.11 26.30
CA SER A 40 34.36 7.85 26.63
C SER A 40 34.65 7.66 28.12
N LEU A 41 34.43 6.42 28.58
CA LEU A 41 34.56 5.89 29.96
C LEU A 41 33.33 6.14 30.86
N SER A 42 33.01 5.31 31.87
CA SER A 42 33.16 3.85 32.11
C SER A 42 32.67 3.56 33.54
N ALA A 43 32.44 2.29 33.90
CA ALA A 43 32.02 1.76 35.22
C ALA A 43 30.54 2.05 35.62
N ARG A 44 29.65 1.09 35.92
CA ARG A 44 29.69 -0.37 36.23
C ARG A 44 29.87 -0.78 37.70
N ALA A 45 28.79 -0.69 38.47
CA ALA A 45 28.39 -1.51 39.63
C ALA A 45 26.86 -1.28 39.81
N SER A 46 25.95 -2.19 40.23
CA SER A 46 25.99 -3.26 41.24
C SER A 46 26.08 -2.71 42.68
N THR A 47 25.18 -2.96 43.63
CA THR A 47 23.91 -3.75 43.69
C THR A 47 22.73 -2.80 44.09
N ASP A 48 21.53 -3.14 44.60
CA ASP A 48 20.98 -4.36 45.21
C ASP A 48 19.44 -4.43 45.13
N SER A 49 18.89 -5.53 45.64
CA SER A 49 17.47 -5.82 45.84
C SER A 49 16.88 -5.09 47.06
N GLY A 50 15.58 -4.76 47.04
CA GLY A 50 14.92 -4.08 48.16
C GLY A 50 13.44 -3.81 47.95
N ILE A 51 12.58 -4.71 48.44
CA ILE A 51 11.12 -4.59 48.43
C ILE A 51 10.66 -3.42 49.32
N SER A 52 9.79 -2.54 48.81
CA SER A 52 8.55 -2.13 49.51
C SER A 52 7.70 -1.14 48.72
N SER A 53 6.41 -1.15 49.01
CA SER A 53 5.41 -0.19 48.53
C SER A 53 5.42 1.10 49.33
N SER A 54 5.39 2.25 48.67
CA SER A 54 4.68 3.42 49.19
C SER A 54 4.30 4.40 48.08
N SER A 55 3.17 5.06 48.28
CA SER A 55 2.73 6.21 47.51
C SER A 55 3.67 7.39 47.73
N CYS A 56 4.07 8.07 46.65
CA CYS A 56 4.42 9.49 46.76
C CYS A 56 4.05 10.26 45.49
N SER A 57 3.41 11.40 45.72
CA SER A 57 3.18 12.48 44.77
C SER A 57 4.44 12.82 43.97
N ARG A 58 4.29 13.21 42.69
CA ARG A 58 5.36 13.86 41.96
C ARG A 58 4.89 15.22 41.43
N GLU A 59 5.72 16.23 41.65
CA GLU A 59 5.32 17.64 41.56
C GLU A 59 5.03 18.10 40.14
N LYS A 60 4.21 19.15 40.03
CA LYS A 60 4.00 19.87 38.76
C LYS A 60 5.27 20.60 38.36
N ALA A 61 5.91 20.16 37.29
CA ALA A 61 6.83 21.01 36.54
C ALA A 61 6.01 21.99 35.68
N GLU A 62 5.78 23.21 36.17
CA GLU A 62 5.05 24.25 35.43
C GLU A 62 5.92 24.85 34.29
N GLY A 63 6.05 24.08 33.21
CA GLY A 63 6.64 24.52 31.95
C GLY A 63 5.63 25.22 31.05
N THR A 64 5.44 26.53 31.24
CA THR A 64 4.50 27.37 30.48
C THR A 64 4.72 27.26 28.97
N THR A 65 3.89 26.45 28.32
CA THR A 65 3.88 26.18 26.87
C THR A 65 2.45 26.23 26.38
N MET A 66 2.21 26.81 25.20
CA MET A 66 0.84 27.09 24.74
C MET A 66 0.10 25.82 24.31
N PRO A 67 -1.21 25.71 24.55
CA PRO A 67 -1.98 24.48 24.34
C PRO A 67 -2.30 24.26 22.85
N LEU A 68 -1.33 23.72 22.11
CA LEU A 68 -1.49 23.31 20.71
C LEU A 68 -1.27 21.81 20.56
N PHE A 69 -2.40 21.08 20.54
CA PHE A 69 -2.53 19.64 20.30
C PHE A 69 -1.77 18.71 21.27
N LYS A 70 -2.49 18.23 22.30
CA LYS A 70 -2.11 17.00 23.01
C LYS A 70 -1.99 15.86 21.98
N ARG A 71 -0.82 15.22 21.89
CA ARG A 71 -0.54 14.20 20.87
C ARG A 71 -0.57 12.81 21.49
N GLN A 72 -1.63 12.06 21.21
CA GLN A 72 -1.85 10.67 21.63
C GLN A 72 -0.61 9.79 21.39
N SER A 73 -0.20 9.08 22.44
CA SER A 73 0.93 8.14 22.50
C SER A 73 0.78 7.00 21.50
N ASN A 74 1.92 6.52 20.99
CA ASN A 74 1.95 5.33 20.12
C ASN A 74 1.50 4.05 20.87
N GLU A 75 1.62 4.03 22.20
CA GLU A 75 1.12 2.95 23.04
C GLU A 75 -0.41 3.02 23.18
N ALA A 76 -0.95 4.20 23.49
CA ALA A 76 -2.39 4.43 23.55
C ALA A 76 -3.09 4.15 22.19
N LYS A 77 -2.43 4.43 21.07
CA LYS A 77 -2.90 4.03 19.72
C LYS A 77 -3.02 2.52 19.52
N LYS A 78 -2.03 1.75 19.98
CA LYS A 78 -2.09 0.28 19.93
C LYS A 78 -3.21 -0.26 20.80
N ARG A 79 -3.39 0.29 22.01
CA ARG A 79 -4.50 -0.06 22.91
C ARG A 79 -5.85 0.21 22.26
N LEU A 80 -6.05 1.41 21.70
CA LEU A 80 -7.27 1.77 20.98
C LEU A 80 -7.55 0.83 19.79
N GLN A 81 -6.53 0.48 19.00
CA GLN A 81 -6.66 -0.50 17.91
C GLN A 81 -7.01 -1.91 18.43
N HIS A 82 -6.43 -2.33 19.55
CA HIS A 82 -6.69 -3.62 20.18
C HIS A 82 -8.10 -3.70 20.79
N MET A 83 -8.56 -2.64 21.47
CA MET A 83 -9.93 -2.53 21.98
C MET A 83 -10.96 -2.48 20.84
N LEU A 84 -10.68 -1.73 19.77
CA LEU A 84 -11.52 -1.71 18.55
C LEU A 84 -11.57 -3.05 17.81
N TYR A 85 -10.54 -3.90 17.96
CA TYR A 85 -10.53 -5.27 17.46
C TYR A 85 -11.38 -6.18 18.37
N ILE A 86 -11.10 -6.19 19.68
CA ILE A 86 -11.85 -6.96 20.68
C ILE A 86 -13.34 -6.64 20.60
N ALA A 87 -13.72 -5.36 20.53
CA ALA A 87 -15.12 -4.95 20.48
C ALA A 87 -15.89 -5.45 19.24
N LYS A 88 -15.18 -5.77 18.13
CA LYS A 88 -15.75 -6.35 16.90
C LYS A 88 -15.87 -7.87 16.96
N GLU A 89 -14.84 -8.53 17.47
CA GLU A 89 -14.80 -10.00 17.59
C GLU A 89 -15.65 -10.50 18.78
N SER A 90 -15.83 -9.68 19.83
CA SER A 90 -16.53 -10.08 21.04
C SER A 90 -18.06 -9.95 20.90
N PRO A 91 -18.84 -11.00 21.24
CA PRO A 91 -20.29 -10.91 21.36
C PRO A 91 -20.73 -10.22 22.66
N GLU A 92 -19.79 -9.77 23.49
CA GLU A 92 -20.08 -9.14 24.77
C GLU A 92 -20.76 -7.78 24.59
N SER A 93 -21.80 -7.51 25.39
CA SER A 93 -22.55 -6.25 25.36
C SER A 93 -21.76 -5.03 25.80
N ASN A 94 -20.54 -5.20 26.31
CA ASN A 94 -19.66 -4.13 26.76
C ASN A 94 -18.70 -3.69 25.65
N PHE A 95 -18.40 -2.40 25.60
CA PHE A 95 -17.38 -1.81 24.73
C PHE A 95 -16.59 -0.78 25.54
N ASP A 96 -15.33 -1.10 25.81
CA ASP A 96 -14.39 -0.28 26.56
C ASP A 96 -13.36 0.38 25.62
N ILE A 97 -13.17 1.68 25.78
CA ILE A 97 -12.13 2.50 25.14
C ILE A 97 -11.47 3.47 26.16
N SER A 98 -11.50 3.10 27.43
CA SER A 98 -10.86 3.85 28.53
C SER A 98 -9.34 3.95 28.37
N GLY A 99 -8.72 4.95 28.99
CA GLY A 99 -7.25 5.09 29.07
C GLY A 99 -6.53 5.18 27.71
N CYS A 100 -7.24 5.59 26.65
CA CYS A 100 -6.76 5.59 25.27
C CYS A 100 -6.22 6.95 24.79
N GLU A 101 -6.13 7.95 25.67
CA GLU A 101 -5.65 9.31 25.37
C GLU A 101 -6.41 9.99 24.21
N ILE A 102 -7.69 9.63 23.97
CA ILE A 102 -8.48 10.17 22.85
C ILE A 102 -9.09 11.54 23.18
N SER A 103 -9.02 12.47 22.22
CA SER A 103 -9.62 13.82 22.32
C SER A 103 -11.05 13.89 21.76
N GLU A 104 -11.38 12.98 20.85
CA GLU A 104 -12.66 12.80 20.18
C GLU A 104 -12.88 11.29 19.93
N PHE A 105 -14.13 10.85 19.80
CA PHE A 105 -14.45 9.46 19.47
C PHE A 105 -14.05 9.14 18.01
N PRO A 106 -13.32 8.03 17.76
CA PRO A 106 -13.10 7.53 16.40
C PRO A 106 -14.38 7.41 15.56
N SER A 107 -14.29 7.81 14.30
CA SER A 107 -15.43 7.86 13.39
C SER A 107 -16.03 6.47 13.15
N GLY A 108 -17.36 6.39 13.21
CA GLY A 108 -18.10 5.14 13.03
C GLY A 108 -18.31 4.30 14.30
N ILE A 109 -17.81 4.73 15.47
CA ILE A 109 -18.08 4.03 16.75
C ILE A 109 -19.58 3.95 17.06
N PHE A 110 -20.37 5.03 16.87
CA PHE A 110 -21.80 4.97 17.21
C PHE A 110 -22.59 4.00 16.29
N PRO A 111 -22.38 4.01 14.96
CA PRO A 111 -22.84 2.92 14.08
C PRO A 111 -22.35 1.52 14.47
N LEU A 112 -21.10 1.37 14.96
CA LEU A 112 -20.58 0.07 15.39
C LEU A 112 -21.33 -0.47 16.62
N CYS A 113 -21.56 0.37 17.64
CA CYS A 113 -22.38 0.03 18.80
C CYS A 113 -23.80 -0.42 18.40
N LYS A 114 -24.38 0.22 17.37
CA LYS A 114 -25.71 -0.12 16.83
C LYS A 114 -25.75 -1.50 16.17
N VAL A 115 -24.78 -1.77 15.29
CA VAL A 115 -24.68 -3.05 14.56
C VAL A 115 -24.41 -4.21 15.52
N LEU A 116 -23.56 -4.00 16.52
CA LEU A 116 -23.18 -5.01 17.51
C LEU A 116 -24.06 -5.00 18.78
N GLN A 117 -25.12 -4.18 18.81
CA GLN A 117 -26.08 -4.02 19.91
C GLN A 117 -25.42 -3.91 21.30
N LYS A 118 -24.33 -3.14 21.41
CA LYS A 118 -23.61 -2.95 22.67
C LYS A 118 -24.49 -2.17 23.66
N GLU A 119 -24.62 -2.70 24.87
CA GLU A 119 -25.44 -2.13 25.96
C GLU A 119 -24.63 -1.23 26.90
N SER A 120 -23.30 -1.35 26.93
CA SER A 120 -22.41 -0.52 27.75
C SER A 120 -21.27 0.07 26.92
N LEU A 121 -21.04 1.37 27.06
CA LEU A 121 -19.93 2.11 26.43
C LEU A 121 -19.14 2.83 27.52
N ILE A 122 -17.88 2.43 27.68
CA ILE A 122 -16.98 2.88 28.73
C ILE A 122 -15.81 3.64 28.08
N ALA A 123 -15.59 4.89 28.47
CA ALA A 123 -14.65 5.80 27.82
C ALA A 123 -13.91 6.73 28.81
N HIS A 124 -13.76 6.31 30.06
CA HIS A 124 -13.08 7.10 31.10
C HIS A 124 -11.56 7.24 30.89
N ASP A 125 -10.90 8.11 31.68
CA ASP A 125 -9.46 8.40 31.59
C ASP A 125 -9.00 8.82 30.18
N ASN A 126 -9.73 9.75 29.58
CA ASN A 126 -9.48 10.25 28.23
C ASN A 126 -9.43 11.79 28.21
N TRP A 127 -9.26 12.39 27.03
CA TRP A 127 -9.24 13.85 26.83
C TRP A 127 -10.46 14.33 26.04
N LEU A 128 -11.59 13.60 26.12
CA LEU A 128 -12.78 13.89 25.34
C LEU A 128 -13.31 15.28 25.70
N THR A 129 -13.39 16.14 24.68
CA THR A 129 -13.92 17.51 24.83
C THR A 129 -15.38 17.63 24.42
N SER A 130 -15.84 16.70 23.58
CA SER A 130 -17.23 16.56 23.11
C SER A 130 -17.52 15.11 22.71
N LEU A 131 -18.81 14.76 22.64
CA LEU A 131 -19.33 13.52 22.05
C LEU A 131 -19.41 13.57 20.51
N LYS A 132 -19.08 14.72 19.90
CA LYS A 132 -18.98 14.87 18.44
C LYS A 132 -17.75 14.11 17.92
N GLY A 133 -17.89 13.45 16.76
CA GLY A 133 -16.85 12.64 16.12
C GLY A 133 -17.27 11.18 15.86
N GLY A 134 -17.90 10.52 16.84
CA GLY A 134 -18.20 9.08 16.78
C GLY A 134 -19.30 8.65 15.78
N GLY A 135 -20.14 9.59 15.32
CA GLY A 135 -21.29 9.34 14.46
C GLY A 135 -22.52 10.16 14.90
N HIS A 136 -23.73 9.65 14.65
CA HIS A 136 -24.96 10.23 15.20
C HIS A 136 -25.31 9.58 16.54
N LEU A 137 -25.65 10.37 17.57
CA LEU A 137 -26.02 9.83 18.89
C LEU A 137 -27.27 8.93 18.86
N ARG A 138 -28.16 9.13 17.88
CA ARG A 138 -29.32 8.28 17.61
C ARG A 138 -28.96 6.82 17.28
N ASP A 139 -27.72 6.53 16.87
CA ASP A 139 -27.28 5.16 16.62
C ASP A 139 -27.03 4.37 17.92
N LEU A 140 -26.78 5.05 19.05
CA LEU A 140 -26.60 4.44 20.38
C LEU A 140 -27.94 4.06 21.07
N CYS A 141 -29.01 3.79 20.31
CA CYS A 141 -30.36 3.63 20.85
C CYS A 141 -30.57 2.41 21.78
N TYR A 142 -29.67 1.41 21.75
CA TYR A 142 -29.69 0.23 22.62
C TYR A 142 -28.86 0.39 23.91
N LEU A 143 -28.16 1.52 24.06
CA LEU A 143 -27.21 1.73 25.15
C LEU A 143 -27.91 1.92 26.50
N LYS A 144 -27.56 1.10 27.50
CA LYS A 144 -28.04 1.16 28.89
C LYS A 144 -27.06 1.86 29.82
N VAL A 145 -25.76 1.73 29.58
CA VAL A 145 -24.69 2.33 30.40
C VAL A 145 -23.79 3.18 29.52
N LEU A 146 -23.60 4.44 29.91
CA LEU A 146 -22.66 5.36 29.27
C LEU A 146 -21.76 5.96 30.34
N ASP A 147 -20.48 5.60 30.30
CA ASP A 147 -19.46 6.11 31.21
C ASP A 147 -18.39 6.90 30.48
N ILE A 148 -18.28 8.19 30.83
CA ILE A 148 -17.34 9.16 30.27
C ILE A 148 -16.70 9.97 31.41
N HIS A 149 -16.46 9.36 32.57
CA HIS A 149 -15.83 10.04 33.70
C HIS A 149 -14.35 10.36 33.46
N ASP A 150 -13.77 11.25 34.29
CA ASP A 150 -12.37 11.70 34.22
C ASP A 150 -11.94 12.08 32.78
N ASN A 151 -12.62 13.11 32.26
CA ASN A 151 -12.49 13.61 30.89
C ASN A 151 -12.53 15.14 30.86
N GLU A 152 -12.45 15.75 29.67
CA GLU A 152 -12.37 17.21 29.51
C GLU A 152 -13.65 17.85 28.97
N MET A 153 -14.80 17.16 29.09
CA MET A 153 -16.07 17.56 28.51
C MET A 153 -16.53 18.91 29.06
N SER A 154 -16.73 19.88 28.17
CA SER A 154 -17.15 21.25 28.54
C SER A 154 -18.68 21.43 28.50
N HIS A 155 -19.34 20.73 27.58
CA HIS A 155 -20.78 20.73 27.37
C HIS A 155 -21.23 19.35 26.86
N LEU A 156 -22.41 18.91 27.31
CA LEU A 156 -23.10 17.73 26.79
C LEU A 156 -24.02 18.16 25.62
N PRO A 157 -24.13 17.42 24.51
CA PRO A 157 -24.95 17.81 23.36
C PRO A 157 -26.45 17.65 23.65
N ASP A 158 -27.28 18.50 23.04
CA ASP A 158 -28.73 18.49 23.24
C ASP A 158 -29.39 17.19 22.78
N ASP A 159 -28.87 16.58 21.69
CA ASP A 159 -29.31 15.29 21.14
C ASP A 159 -29.13 14.08 22.08
N ILE A 160 -28.54 14.26 23.27
CA ILE A 160 -28.37 13.18 24.26
C ILE A 160 -29.69 12.49 24.63
N GLY A 161 -30.83 13.21 24.54
CA GLY A 161 -32.17 12.66 24.75
C GLY A 161 -32.55 11.49 23.83
N CYS A 162 -31.84 11.31 22.70
CA CYS A 162 -32.02 10.15 21.82
C CYS A 162 -31.65 8.80 22.46
N LEU A 163 -30.92 8.77 23.59
CA LEU A 163 -30.49 7.55 24.29
C LEU A 163 -31.63 6.93 25.13
N SER A 164 -32.74 6.57 24.49
CA SER A 164 -33.99 6.17 25.17
C SER A 164 -33.88 4.89 26.04
N ALA A 165 -32.89 4.04 25.81
CA ALA A 165 -32.61 2.85 26.62
C ALA A 165 -31.73 3.11 27.86
N LEU A 166 -31.16 4.31 28.01
CA LEU A 166 -30.12 4.59 29.01
C LEU A 166 -30.64 4.51 30.45
N GLN A 167 -29.87 3.84 31.30
CA GLN A 167 -30.16 3.57 32.72
C GLN A 167 -29.09 4.15 33.64
N VAL A 168 -27.82 4.17 33.20
CA VAL A 168 -26.69 4.71 33.97
C VAL A 168 -25.92 5.70 33.11
N LEU A 169 -25.72 6.91 33.64
CA LEU A 169 -24.89 7.96 33.03
C LEU A 169 -23.85 8.43 34.04
N HIS A 170 -22.58 8.21 33.72
CA HIS A 170 -21.43 8.61 34.52
C HIS A 170 -20.64 9.70 33.79
N LEU A 171 -20.60 10.89 34.39
CA LEU A 171 -19.99 12.11 33.87
C LEU A 171 -19.11 12.79 34.93
N GLN A 172 -18.75 12.09 36.01
CA GLN A 172 -17.96 12.67 37.10
C GLN A 172 -16.55 13.12 36.64
N ASN A 173 -15.96 14.06 37.36
CA ASN A 173 -14.64 14.65 37.10
C ASN A 173 -14.49 15.21 35.67
N ASN A 174 -15.51 15.94 35.20
CA ASN A 174 -15.49 16.63 33.91
C ASN A 174 -15.53 18.16 34.09
N LYS A 175 -15.72 18.92 33.02
CA LYS A 175 -15.66 20.39 33.01
C LYS A 175 -17.01 21.01 32.63
N LEU A 176 -18.11 20.27 32.81
CA LEU A 176 -19.47 20.66 32.42
C LEU A 176 -19.94 21.89 33.19
N LYS A 177 -20.36 22.94 32.47
CA LYS A 177 -20.88 24.20 33.05
C LYS A 177 -22.40 24.22 33.24
N SER A 178 -23.09 23.45 32.42
CA SER A 178 -24.55 23.32 32.37
C SER A 178 -24.93 21.97 31.75
N LEU A 179 -26.16 21.52 32.02
CA LEU A 179 -26.77 20.38 31.34
C LEU A 179 -27.76 20.87 30.28
N PRO A 180 -27.85 20.21 29.11
CA PRO A 180 -28.87 20.51 28.12
C PRO A 180 -30.25 20.03 28.58
N SER A 181 -31.32 20.63 28.05
CA SER A 181 -32.69 20.24 28.39
C SER A 181 -32.98 18.77 28.09
N GLY A 182 -32.41 18.23 27.01
CA GLY A 182 -32.56 16.86 26.52
C GLY A 182 -32.15 15.76 27.50
N VAL A 183 -31.42 16.06 28.58
CA VAL A 183 -31.20 15.06 29.66
C VAL A 183 -32.53 14.59 30.25
N GLY A 184 -33.56 15.46 30.31
CA GLY A 184 -34.89 15.10 30.78
C GLY A 184 -35.66 14.10 29.90
N GLU A 185 -35.20 13.83 28.67
CA GLU A 185 -35.84 12.85 27.77
C GLU A 185 -35.43 11.40 28.07
N LEU A 186 -34.41 11.20 28.92
CA LEU A 186 -33.83 9.90 29.31
C LEU A 186 -34.75 9.13 30.29
N ARG A 187 -35.98 8.82 29.88
CA ARG A 187 -37.06 8.26 30.73
C ARG A 187 -36.74 6.96 31.47
N ASN A 188 -35.66 6.26 31.11
CA ASN A 188 -35.22 5.02 31.77
C ASN A 188 -34.02 5.22 32.71
N LEU A 189 -33.50 6.45 32.85
CA LEU A 189 -32.31 6.75 33.65
C LEU A 189 -32.57 6.53 35.14
N GLN A 190 -31.73 5.71 35.76
CA GLN A 190 -31.77 5.32 37.17
C GLN A 190 -30.64 5.97 37.98
N ILE A 191 -29.46 6.12 37.38
CA ILE A 191 -28.27 6.68 38.03
C ILE A 191 -27.70 7.80 37.16
N LEU A 192 -27.56 9.01 37.73
CA LEU A 192 -26.92 10.17 37.12
C LEU A 192 -25.81 10.69 38.03
N ASN A 193 -24.56 10.47 37.66
CA ASN A 193 -23.39 10.95 38.40
C ASN A 193 -22.74 12.14 37.67
N LEU A 194 -22.78 13.31 38.32
CA LEU A 194 -22.28 14.59 37.83
C LEU A 194 -21.21 15.18 38.76
N LYS A 195 -20.70 14.38 39.69
CA LYS A 195 -19.74 14.80 40.71
C LYS A 195 -18.49 15.47 40.13
N GLY A 196 -17.96 16.50 40.78
CA GLY A 196 -16.67 17.09 40.39
C GLY A 196 -16.72 17.84 39.05
N ASN A 197 -17.85 18.47 38.73
CA ASN A 197 -18.05 19.28 37.53
C ASN A 197 -18.06 20.78 37.88
N LYS A 198 -18.59 21.63 36.98
CA LYS A 198 -18.66 23.08 37.13
C LYS A 198 -20.08 23.61 36.94
N LEU A 199 -21.08 22.77 37.24
CA LEU A 199 -22.50 23.11 37.12
C LEU A 199 -22.84 24.23 38.11
N LYS A 200 -23.57 25.24 37.64
CA LYS A 200 -24.11 26.33 38.48
C LYS A 200 -25.59 26.17 38.80
N ASN A 201 -26.35 25.65 37.85
CA ASN A 201 -27.79 25.48 37.94
C ASN A 201 -28.13 24.09 37.41
N ILE A 202 -29.07 23.41 38.05
CA ILE A 202 -29.66 22.16 37.56
C ILE A 202 -30.92 22.52 36.76
N PRO A 203 -31.11 22.04 35.52
CA PRO A 203 -32.28 22.37 34.73
C PRO A 203 -33.53 21.67 35.28
N SER A 204 -34.66 22.38 35.34
CA SER A 204 -35.94 21.82 35.77
C SER A 204 -36.44 20.66 34.89
N SER A 205 -35.87 20.46 33.69
CA SER A 205 -36.16 19.29 32.85
C SER A 205 -35.73 17.95 33.46
N LEU A 206 -34.85 17.92 34.48
CA LEU A 206 -34.57 16.68 35.22
C LEU A 206 -35.81 16.11 35.93
N SER A 207 -36.82 16.94 36.23
CA SER A 207 -38.10 16.51 36.80
C SER A 207 -38.85 15.45 35.98
N ALA A 208 -38.57 15.36 34.68
CA ALA A 208 -39.13 14.35 33.78
C ALA A 208 -38.54 12.94 33.98
N LEU A 209 -37.46 12.79 34.75
CA LEU A 209 -36.75 11.52 34.99
C LEU A 209 -37.47 10.65 36.03
N GLN A 210 -38.66 10.17 35.69
CA GLN A 210 -39.55 9.38 36.55
C GLN A 210 -39.00 8.02 37.04
N ARG A 211 -37.76 7.66 36.70
CA ARG A 211 -37.07 6.42 37.11
C ARG A 211 -35.72 6.66 37.81
N LEU A 212 -35.38 7.90 38.13
CA LEU A 212 -34.09 8.25 38.73
C LEU A 212 -34.08 7.90 40.23
N HIS A 213 -33.18 7.02 40.63
CA HIS A 213 -33.00 6.59 42.02
C HIS A 213 -31.81 7.29 42.68
N THR A 214 -30.75 7.58 41.91
CA THR A 214 -29.51 8.21 42.39
C THR A 214 -29.13 9.41 41.54
N LEU A 215 -28.95 10.57 42.20
CA LEU A 215 -28.42 11.79 41.62
C LEU A 215 -27.25 12.30 42.47
N ASP A 216 -26.03 12.31 41.92
CA ASP A 216 -24.86 12.91 42.58
C ASP A 216 -24.47 14.20 41.86
N ILE A 217 -24.59 15.32 42.56
CA ILE A 217 -24.18 16.65 42.12
C ILE A 217 -23.12 17.27 43.04
N SER A 218 -22.50 16.48 43.92
CA SER A 218 -21.45 16.94 44.83
C SER A 218 -20.23 17.49 44.07
N GLN A 219 -19.43 18.33 44.72
CA GLN A 219 -18.26 18.99 44.13
C GLN A 219 -18.60 19.78 42.85
N ASN A 220 -19.64 20.62 42.92
CA ASN A 220 -20.07 21.55 41.86
C ASN A 220 -20.20 22.98 42.41
N TYR A 221 -20.77 23.91 41.63
CA TYR A 221 -21.06 25.29 42.04
C TYR A 221 -22.57 25.57 42.10
N VAL A 222 -23.37 24.57 42.43
CA VAL A 222 -24.84 24.66 42.53
C VAL A 222 -25.22 25.32 43.85
N THR A 223 -25.95 26.43 43.78
CA THR A 223 -26.46 27.17 44.95
C THR A 223 -27.96 27.00 45.17
N GLU A 224 -28.69 26.60 44.13
CA GLU A 224 -30.16 26.52 44.09
C GLU A 224 -30.59 25.24 43.37
N LEU A 225 -31.57 24.51 43.94
CA LEU A 225 -32.23 23.38 43.27
C LEU A 225 -33.56 23.82 42.63
N PRO A 226 -33.93 23.29 41.45
CA PRO A 226 -35.24 23.54 40.86
C PRO A 226 -36.35 22.86 41.69
N ASN A 227 -37.38 23.60 42.07
CA ASN A 227 -38.51 23.07 42.85
C ASN A 227 -39.20 21.89 42.16
N GLU A 228 -39.21 21.85 40.84
CA GLU A 228 -39.79 20.75 40.05
C GLU A 228 -39.08 19.39 40.27
N LEU A 229 -37.91 19.36 40.92
CA LEU A 229 -37.23 18.12 41.31
C LEU A 229 -38.12 17.24 42.22
N CYS A 230 -39.08 17.82 42.94
CA CYS A 230 -40.07 17.09 43.74
C CYS A 230 -40.90 16.07 42.92
N ASN A 231 -40.96 16.22 41.59
CA ASN A 231 -41.66 15.27 40.72
C ASN A 231 -40.92 13.94 40.55
N ILE A 232 -39.64 13.83 40.93
CA ILE A 232 -38.87 12.58 40.89
C ILE A 232 -39.22 11.72 42.11
N ARG A 233 -40.35 11.01 42.03
CA ARG A 233 -40.90 10.17 43.13
C ARG A 233 -40.09 8.91 43.44
N THR A 234 -39.13 8.57 42.59
CA THR A 234 -38.24 7.41 42.70
C THR A 234 -36.88 7.73 43.34
N LEU A 235 -36.61 9.00 43.69
CA LEU A 235 -35.29 9.41 44.17
C LEU A 235 -35.03 8.91 45.59
N GLU A 236 -34.08 7.97 45.71
CA GLU A 236 -33.63 7.39 46.98
C GLU A 236 -32.39 8.12 47.53
N THR A 237 -31.47 8.53 46.64
CA THR A 237 -30.20 9.15 47.01
C THR A 237 -29.92 10.42 46.20
N LEU A 238 -29.71 11.52 46.91
CA LEU A 238 -29.32 12.83 46.38
C LEU A 238 -28.09 13.33 47.15
N ASN A 239 -26.92 13.30 46.50
CA ASN A 239 -25.67 13.81 47.07
C ASN A 239 -25.42 15.25 46.59
N LEU A 240 -25.24 16.19 47.53
CA LEU A 240 -24.95 17.60 47.25
C LEU A 240 -24.10 18.23 48.37
N ASP A 241 -23.45 19.35 48.07
CA ASP A 241 -22.56 20.03 49.01
C ASP A 241 -23.38 21.02 49.87
N ALA A 242 -23.89 20.56 51.02
CA ALA A 242 -24.83 21.31 51.87
C ALA A 242 -24.36 22.73 52.25
N GLU A 243 -23.05 22.95 52.40
CA GLU A 243 -22.45 24.25 52.73
C GLU A 243 -22.52 25.30 51.61
N GLN A 244 -22.78 24.89 50.36
CA GLN A 244 -22.88 25.80 49.19
C GLN A 244 -24.33 26.16 48.85
N MET A 245 -25.31 25.51 49.47
CA MET A 245 -26.73 25.66 49.16
C MET A 245 -27.35 26.90 49.82
N THR A 246 -27.98 27.74 49.00
CA THR A 246 -28.85 28.85 49.44
C THR A 246 -30.31 28.39 49.51
N HIS A 247 -30.75 27.58 48.55
CA HIS A 247 -32.10 27.02 48.50
C HIS A 247 -32.10 25.59 47.92
N PRO A 248 -32.58 24.56 48.65
CA PRO A 248 -32.99 24.57 50.06
C PRO A 248 -31.85 24.97 51.02
N PRO A 249 -32.17 25.42 52.25
CA PRO A 249 -31.17 25.85 53.22
C PRO A 249 -30.29 24.70 53.72
N ALA A 250 -29.03 25.03 54.06
CA ALA A 250 -28.00 24.07 54.48
C ALA A 250 -28.41 23.10 55.60
N GLU A 251 -29.25 23.54 56.54
CA GLU A 251 -29.81 22.70 57.62
C GLU A 251 -30.61 21.52 57.04
N VAL A 252 -31.59 21.80 56.19
CA VAL A 252 -32.42 20.81 55.48
C VAL A 252 -31.58 19.91 54.58
N CYS A 253 -30.53 20.46 53.97
CA CYS A 253 -29.57 19.68 53.19
C CYS A 253 -28.79 18.67 54.05
N SER A 254 -28.43 19.03 55.29
CA SER A 254 -27.68 18.16 56.19
C SER A 254 -28.50 16.97 56.74
N GLU A 255 -29.84 17.09 56.79
CA GLU A 255 -30.75 16.00 57.16
C GLU A 255 -30.90 14.93 56.07
N GLY A 256 -30.44 15.21 54.84
CA GLY A 256 -30.40 14.27 53.72
C GLY A 256 -31.63 14.28 52.82
N THR A 257 -31.63 13.33 51.87
CA THR A 257 -32.51 13.34 50.68
C THR A 257 -34.01 13.43 50.99
N ALA A 258 -34.48 12.79 52.05
CA ALA A 258 -35.89 12.81 52.43
C ALA A 258 -36.36 14.20 52.91
N SER A 259 -35.53 14.93 53.67
CA SER A 259 -35.86 16.30 54.12
C SER A 259 -35.77 17.31 52.97
N ILE A 260 -34.77 17.18 52.10
CA ILE A 260 -34.66 17.97 50.86
C ILE A 260 -35.92 17.81 50.00
N MET A 261 -36.29 16.56 49.68
CA MET A 261 -37.47 16.29 48.83
C MET A 261 -38.78 16.74 49.51
N ARG A 262 -38.89 16.62 50.84
CA ARG A 262 -40.05 17.11 51.60
C ARG A 262 -40.19 18.63 51.55
N TYR A 263 -39.07 19.36 51.65
CA TYR A 263 -39.05 20.83 51.55
C TYR A 263 -39.48 21.31 50.16
N LEU A 264 -38.87 20.76 49.10
CA LEU A 264 -39.22 21.10 47.71
C LEU A 264 -40.69 20.75 47.39
N SER A 265 -41.19 19.62 47.90
CA SER A 265 -42.61 19.25 47.73
C SER A 265 -43.54 20.21 48.48
N HIS A 266 -43.16 20.67 49.69
CA HIS A 266 -43.94 21.64 50.46
C HIS A 266 -44.06 23.00 49.76
N GLU A 267 -42.98 23.52 49.17
CA GLU A 267 -43.04 24.77 48.38
C GLU A 267 -43.94 24.63 47.14
N MET A 268 -44.00 23.44 46.53
CA MET A 268 -44.87 23.16 45.38
C MET A 268 -46.30 22.75 45.76
N GLY A 269 -46.63 22.68 47.05
CA GLY A 269 -47.96 22.27 47.52
C GLY A 269 -48.28 20.78 47.28
N VAL A 270 -47.26 19.92 47.23
CA VAL A 270 -47.37 18.48 46.94
C VAL A 270 -47.03 17.66 48.18
N ASP A 271 -47.81 16.61 48.46
CA ASP A 271 -47.50 15.66 49.52
C ASP A 271 -46.30 14.77 49.13
N TYR A 272 -45.18 14.92 49.84
CA TYR A 272 -44.03 14.02 49.69
C TYR A 272 -44.37 12.61 50.23
N LYS A 273 -44.32 11.62 49.35
CA LYS A 273 -44.38 10.19 49.69
C LYS A 273 -43.01 9.55 49.42
N PRO A 274 -42.37 8.91 50.42
CA PRO A 274 -41.13 8.16 50.21
C PRO A 274 -41.28 7.06 49.15
N PRO A 275 -40.23 6.71 48.39
CA PRO A 275 -40.29 5.69 47.34
C PRO A 275 -40.88 4.35 47.80
N SER A 276 -40.59 3.95 49.04
CA SER A 276 -41.09 2.72 49.68
C SER A 276 -42.61 2.65 49.87
N HIS A 277 -43.34 3.77 49.91
CA HIS A 277 -44.79 3.77 50.10
C HIS A 277 -45.59 3.58 48.80
N PHE A 278 -44.99 3.82 47.63
CA PHE A 278 -45.67 3.66 46.35
C PHE A 278 -45.95 2.19 45.98
N LEU A 279 -45.25 1.22 46.58
CA LEU A 279 -45.64 -0.20 46.51
C LEU A 279 -46.84 -0.55 47.42
N ALA A 280 -47.08 0.24 48.49
CA ALA A 280 -48.16 -0.03 49.45
C ALA A 280 -49.50 0.60 49.04
N ASP A 281 -49.48 1.82 48.50
CA ASP A 281 -50.69 2.53 48.04
C ASP A 281 -51.42 1.81 46.89
N ALA A 282 -50.76 0.88 46.21
CA ALA A 282 -51.37 0.02 45.19
C ALA A 282 -52.23 -1.12 45.78
N MET A 283 -52.31 -1.26 47.11
CA MET A 283 -52.87 -2.47 47.77
C MET A 283 -53.90 -2.22 48.88
N ALA A 284 -54.25 -0.98 49.26
CA ALA A 284 -55.14 -0.74 50.41
C ALA A 284 -56.02 0.53 50.35
N THR A 285 -57.34 0.35 50.45
CA THR A 285 -58.37 1.37 50.73
C THR A 285 -59.51 0.74 51.56
N GLU A 286 -60.40 1.57 52.13
CA GLU A 286 -61.52 1.20 53.04
C GLU A 286 -61.09 0.76 54.47
N ASP A 287 -61.73 1.21 55.57
CA ASP A 287 -62.71 2.29 55.75
C ASP A 287 -62.70 2.87 57.20
N LYS A 288 -63.48 3.93 57.48
CA LYS A 288 -63.67 4.52 58.82
C LYS A 288 -65.10 4.41 59.34
N THR A 289 -65.27 3.88 60.56
CA THR A 289 -66.56 3.91 61.29
C THR A 289 -66.36 4.18 62.78
N ASP A 290 -67.16 5.06 63.39
CA ASP A 290 -67.53 4.91 64.82
C ASP A 290 -68.80 5.70 65.18
N ALA A 291 -69.45 5.27 66.28
CA ALA A 291 -70.58 5.88 67.02
C ALA A 291 -72.01 5.30 66.87
N ALA A 292 -72.31 4.17 67.54
CA ALA A 292 -73.68 3.85 68.03
C ALA A 292 -73.80 2.69 69.08
N LYS A 293 -72.89 2.54 70.06
CA LYS A 293 -72.95 1.45 71.08
C LYS A 293 -74.09 1.63 72.12
N ARG A 294 -75.38 1.63 71.71
CA ARG A 294 -76.54 1.95 72.58
C ARG A 294 -77.81 1.07 72.45
N LYS A 295 -77.79 -0.09 71.76
CA LYS A 295 -78.90 -1.08 71.78
C LYS A 295 -78.61 -2.38 72.57
N LEU A 296 -77.48 -2.40 73.28
CA LEU A 296 -76.85 -3.55 73.94
C LEU A 296 -77.66 -4.19 75.12
N LYS A 297 -78.84 -4.76 74.83
CA LYS A 297 -79.46 -5.82 75.65
C LYS A 297 -80.57 -6.62 74.97
N ALA A 298 -81.30 -6.04 74.01
CA ALA A 298 -82.19 -6.80 73.14
C ALA A 298 -81.39 -7.60 72.09
N ASP A 299 -80.28 -7.02 71.64
CA ASP A 299 -79.44 -7.58 70.58
C ASP A 299 -78.80 -8.93 70.94
N MET A 300 -78.67 -9.32 72.22
CA MET A 300 -77.84 -10.47 72.64
C MET A 300 -78.15 -11.79 71.91
N ASN A 301 -79.43 -12.09 71.68
CA ASN A 301 -79.83 -13.33 70.99
C ASN A 301 -79.73 -13.20 69.46
N ALA A 302 -80.07 -12.03 68.91
CA ALA A 302 -79.89 -11.73 67.48
C ALA A 302 -78.39 -11.65 67.11
N VAL A 303 -77.53 -11.22 68.04
CA VAL A 303 -76.08 -11.30 67.95
C VAL A 303 -75.63 -12.75 67.98
N ASN A 304 -76.23 -13.63 68.77
CA ASN A 304 -75.85 -15.05 68.74
C ASN A 304 -76.18 -15.71 67.39
N ASP A 305 -77.36 -15.42 66.81
CA ASP A 305 -77.74 -15.92 65.48
C ASP A 305 -76.93 -15.27 64.34
N THR A 306 -76.65 -13.97 64.41
CA THR A 306 -75.80 -13.29 63.40
C THR A 306 -74.32 -13.59 63.57
N VAL A 307 -73.84 -13.94 64.77
CA VAL A 307 -72.50 -14.52 64.99
C VAL A 307 -72.45 -15.92 64.39
N MET A 308 -73.45 -16.79 64.63
CA MET A 308 -73.54 -18.08 63.94
C MET A 308 -73.56 -17.92 62.40
N GLN A 309 -74.31 -16.97 61.85
CA GLN A 309 -74.30 -16.69 60.41
C GLN A 309 -72.95 -16.13 59.93
N TYR A 310 -72.32 -15.24 60.71
CA TYR A 310 -70.99 -14.69 60.42
C TYR A 310 -69.89 -15.75 60.51
N GLU A 311 -69.96 -16.68 61.47
CA GLU A 311 -69.04 -17.81 61.62
C GLU A 311 -69.20 -18.80 60.46
N ASN A 312 -70.43 -19.09 60.03
CA ASN A 312 -70.68 -19.88 58.82
C ASN A 312 -70.20 -19.16 57.54
N LEU A 313 -70.40 -17.85 57.41
CA LEU A 313 -69.88 -17.04 56.30
C LEU A 313 -68.35 -16.94 56.33
N LYS A 314 -67.74 -16.87 57.51
CA LYS A 314 -66.28 -16.87 57.72
C LYS A 314 -65.67 -18.24 57.45
N ALA A 315 -66.35 -19.32 57.84
CA ALA A 315 -65.97 -20.69 57.48
C ALA A 315 -66.03 -20.87 55.96
N LYS A 316 -67.13 -20.44 55.31
CA LYS A 316 -67.26 -20.48 53.85
C LYS A 316 -66.20 -19.64 53.14
N ARG A 317 -65.93 -18.41 53.59
CA ARG A 317 -64.85 -17.57 53.05
C ARG A 317 -63.45 -18.18 53.27
N ASN A 318 -63.23 -18.87 54.40
CA ASN A 318 -61.99 -19.60 54.64
C ASN A 318 -61.86 -20.83 53.74
N GLU A 319 -62.97 -21.50 53.41
CA GLU A 319 -63.02 -22.63 52.47
C GLU A 319 -62.83 -22.19 51.01
N GLU A 320 -63.50 -21.11 50.60
CA GLU A 320 -63.30 -20.41 49.32
C GLU A 320 -61.85 -19.93 49.18
N LYS A 321 -61.29 -19.31 50.23
CA LYS A 321 -59.88 -18.92 50.29
C LYS A 321 -58.96 -20.14 50.16
N LYS A 322 -59.21 -21.22 50.90
CA LYS A 322 -58.39 -22.45 50.87
C LYS A 322 -58.42 -23.11 49.49
N LEU A 323 -59.57 -23.09 48.82
CA LEU A 323 -59.71 -23.56 47.43
C LEU A 323 -58.88 -22.69 46.47
N LEU A 324 -58.90 -21.36 46.64
CA LEU A 324 -58.11 -20.43 45.83
C LEU A 324 -56.60 -20.55 46.10
N GLU A 325 -56.19 -20.78 47.36
CA GLU A 325 -54.81 -21.10 47.72
C GLU A 325 -54.36 -22.44 47.11
N GLN A 326 -55.24 -23.45 47.03
CA GLN A 326 -54.97 -24.70 46.34
C GLN A 326 -54.85 -24.51 44.81
N GLN A 327 -55.77 -23.79 44.18
CA GLN A 327 -55.71 -23.46 42.75
C GLN A 327 -54.42 -22.73 42.39
N LEU A 328 -54.05 -21.71 43.18
CA LEU A 328 -52.83 -20.94 42.97
C LEU A 328 -51.56 -21.79 43.17
N ALA A 329 -51.58 -22.77 44.07
CA ALA A 329 -50.49 -23.72 44.24
C ALA A 329 -50.40 -24.75 43.09
N ASP A 330 -51.53 -25.23 42.55
CA ASP A 330 -51.55 -26.10 41.37
C ASP A 330 -51.12 -25.35 40.10
N ASP A 331 -51.56 -24.09 39.91
CA ASP A 331 -51.11 -23.23 38.81
C ASP A 331 -49.60 -22.94 38.89
N GLN A 332 -49.07 -22.66 40.09
CA GLN A 332 -47.63 -22.52 40.30
C GLN A 332 -46.87 -23.83 40.00
N ARG A 333 -47.45 -25.00 40.34
CA ARG A 333 -46.84 -26.29 40.00
C ARG A 333 -46.83 -26.50 38.48
N LEU A 334 -47.93 -26.22 37.80
CA LEU A 334 -48.05 -26.34 36.33
C LEU A 334 -47.08 -25.39 35.62
N GLN A 335 -46.97 -24.13 36.05
CA GLN A 335 -45.96 -23.20 35.53
C GLN A 335 -44.53 -23.70 35.79
N GLY A 336 -44.27 -24.28 36.96
CA GLY A 336 -42.98 -24.90 37.29
C GLY A 336 -42.66 -26.13 36.43
N GLU A 337 -43.66 -26.94 36.07
CA GLU A 337 -43.52 -28.09 35.16
C GLU A 337 -43.28 -27.63 33.71
N LEU A 338 -44.03 -26.62 33.23
CA LEU A 338 -43.81 -26.00 31.92
C LEU A 338 -42.44 -25.30 31.83
N ALA A 339 -41.99 -24.64 32.90
CA ALA A 339 -40.66 -24.04 32.98
C ALA A 339 -39.55 -25.11 32.91
N LYS A 340 -39.72 -26.25 33.60
CA LYS A 340 -38.79 -27.39 33.49
C LYS A 340 -38.75 -27.96 32.07
N LEU A 341 -39.91 -28.15 31.43
CA LEU A 341 -40.00 -28.63 30.03
C LEU A 341 -39.43 -27.63 29.01
N SER A 342 -39.51 -26.33 29.29
CA SER A 342 -38.83 -25.28 28.51
C SER A 342 -37.32 -25.32 28.71
N ALA A 343 -36.86 -25.51 29.96
CA ALA A 343 -35.45 -25.61 30.30
C ALA A 343 -34.77 -26.85 29.72
N THR A 344 -35.44 -28.02 29.73
CA THR A 344 -34.90 -29.23 29.07
C THR A 344 -34.81 -29.03 27.56
N LYS A 345 -35.89 -28.59 26.89
CA LYS A 345 -35.87 -28.29 25.45
C LYS A 345 -34.77 -27.28 25.06
N LYS A 346 -34.56 -26.24 25.86
CA LYS A 346 -33.46 -25.27 25.66
C LYS A 346 -32.09 -25.95 25.81
N LYS A 347 -31.91 -26.80 26.83
CA LYS A 347 -30.67 -27.57 27.01
C LYS A 347 -30.43 -28.54 25.85
N ASP A 348 -31.47 -29.21 25.36
CA ASP A 348 -31.35 -30.16 24.25
C ASP A 348 -30.98 -29.45 22.94
N VAL A 349 -31.60 -28.31 22.63
CA VAL A 349 -31.23 -27.46 21.48
C VAL A 349 -29.79 -26.93 21.61
N LEU A 350 -29.37 -26.54 22.82
CA LEU A 350 -28.00 -26.07 23.06
C LEU A 350 -26.99 -27.23 22.90
N ASN A 351 -27.32 -28.44 23.38
CA ASN A 351 -26.51 -29.64 23.18
C ASN A 351 -26.41 -30.08 21.71
N THR A 352 -27.41 -29.80 20.87
CA THR A 352 -27.30 -30.01 19.42
C THR A 352 -26.43 -28.94 18.78
N LEU A 353 -26.58 -27.67 19.18
CA LEU A 353 -25.77 -26.57 18.64
C LEU A 353 -24.27 -26.76 18.94
N THR A 354 -23.91 -27.18 20.17
CA THR A 354 -22.50 -27.46 20.50
C THR A 354 -21.94 -28.62 19.68
N LYS A 355 -22.72 -29.67 19.41
CA LYS A 355 -22.30 -30.80 18.56
C LYS A 355 -22.13 -30.42 17.10
N ASP A 356 -22.99 -29.55 16.56
CA ASP A 356 -22.80 -29.02 15.21
C ASP A 356 -21.61 -28.05 15.14
N GLN A 357 -21.32 -27.29 16.21
CA GLN A 357 -20.09 -26.50 16.31
C GLN A 357 -18.83 -27.37 16.37
N GLU A 358 -18.83 -28.43 17.19
CA GLU A 358 -17.75 -29.44 17.26
C GLU A 358 -17.52 -30.07 15.88
N ARG A 359 -18.59 -30.51 15.20
CA ARG A 359 -18.53 -31.09 13.86
C ARG A 359 -17.99 -30.11 12.81
N ILE A 360 -18.46 -28.86 12.79
CA ILE A 360 -17.96 -27.83 11.87
C ILE A 360 -16.49 -27.52 12.14
N GLN A 361 -16.06 -27.52 13.40
CA GLN A 361 -14.66 -27.31 13.76
C GLN A 361 -13.78 -28.49 13.30
N ASP A 362 -14.22 -29.74 13.44
CA ASP A 362 -13.50 -30.91 12.93
C ASP A 362 -13.47 -30.98 11.40
N GLU A 363 -14.57 -30.66 10.73
CA GLU A 363 -14.62 -30.50 9.27
C GLU A 363 -13.61 -29.43 8.81
N LEU A 364 -13.57 -28.26 9.47
CA LEU A 364 -12.60 -27.19 9.20
C LEU A 364 -11.15 -27.61 9.47
N ASN A 365 -10.89 -28.28 10.60
CA ASN A 365 -9.57 -28.81 10.96
C ASN A 365 -9.06 -29.79 9.88
N SER A 366 -9.94 -30.68 9.39
CA SER A 366 -9.60 -31.65 8.35
C SER A 366 -9.27 -30.98 7.01
N LEU A 367 -10.03 -29.95 6.61
CA LEU A 367 -9.78 -29.17 5.40
C LEU A 367 -8.48 -28.36 5.50
N GLN A 368 -8.15 -27.82 6.68
CA GLN A 368 -6.86 -27.16 6.92
C GLN A 368 -5.69 -28.14 6.77
N LEU A 369 -5.81 -29.36 7.32
CA LEU A 369 -4.77 -30.39 7.19
C LEU A 369 -4.55 -30.83 5.73
N VAL A 370 -5.63 -31.04 4.96
CA VAL A 370 -5.54 -31.34 3.52
C VAL A 370 -4.88 -30.19 2.75
N LYS A 371 -5.28 -28.94 3.01
CA LYS A 371 -4.70 -27.75 2.38
C LYS A 371 -3.21 -27.58 2.71
N GLN A 372 -2.79 -27.87 3.95
CA GLN A 372 -1.39 -27.85 4.35
C GLN A 372 -0.58 -28.95 3.64
N GLU A 373 -1.11 -30.17 3.54
CA GLU A 373 -0.45 -31.27 2.83
C GLU A 373 -0.34 -31.01 1.32
N GLU A 374 -1.36 -30.42 0.70
CA GLU A 374 -1.28 -29.94 -0.69
C GLU A 374 -0.22 -28.87 -0.87
N HIS A 375 -0.18 -27.84 -0.02
CA HIS A 375 0.83 -26.80 -0.07
C HIS A 375 2.24 -27.38 0.08
N ARG A 376 2.42 -28.35 0.99
CA ARG A 376 3.66 -29.12 1.18
C ARG A 376 4.02 -30.03 0.00
N ARG A 377 3.07 -30.43 -0.85
CA ARG A 377 3.34 -31.13 -2.12
C ARG A 377 3.79 -30.16 -3.19
N ARG A 378 3.09 -29.02 -3.35
CA ARG A 378 3.45 -27.96 -4.31
C ARG A 378 4.84 -27.39 -4.03
N LEU A 379 5.16 -27.11 -2.76
CA LEU A 379 6.50 -26.68 -2.32
C LEU A 379 7.60 -27.70 -2.67
N ARG A 380 7.37 -28.99 -2.45
CA ARG A 380 8.35 -30.04 -2.83
C ARG A 380 8.54 -30.10 -4.34
N SER A 381 7.47 -30.01 -5.13
CA SER A 381 7.56 -29.99 -6.60
C SER A 381 8.25 -28.74 -7.14
N LEU A 382 8.17 -27.60 -6.43
CA LEU A 382 8.92 -26.38 -6.76
C LEU A 382 10.40 -26.54 -6.43
N ASN A 383 10.75 -26.95 -5.22
CA ASN A 383 12.13 -27.21 -4.81
C ASN A 383 12.80 -28.28 -5.70
N GLU A 384 12.07 -29.31 -6.12
CA GLU A 384 12.59 -30.32 -7.07
C GLU A 384 12.81 -29.73 -8.47
N ALA A 385 11.96 -28.81 -8.93
CA ALA A 385 12.18 -28.08 -10.19
C ALA A 385 13.35 -27.09 -10.10
N GLU A 386 13.49 -26.41 -8.96
CA GLU A 386 14.59 -25.49 -8.62
C GLU A 386 15.94 -26.23 -8.63
N GLU A 387 16.07 -27.33 -7.88
CA GLU A 387 17.28 -28.16 -7.86
C GLU A 387 17.66 -28.68 -9.26
N ASN A 388 16.68 -29.10 -10.06
CA ASN A 388 16.91 -29.52 -11.45
C ASN A 388 17.36 -28.35 -12.35
N ALA A 389 16.78 -27.15 -12.17
CA ALA A 389 17.18 -25.95 -12.90
C ALA A 389 18.60 -25.49 -12.52
N MET A 390 18.93 -25.46 -11.23
CA MET A 390 20.27 -25.18 -10.72
C MET A 390 21.30 -26.17 -11.30
N HIS A 391 20.99 -27.47 -11.29
CA HIS A 391 21.86 -28.49 -11.86
C HIS A 391 22.08 -28.31 -13.37
N LEU A 392 21.03 -27.93 -14.12
CA LEU A 392 21.15 -27.61 -15.54
C LEU A 392 22.02 -26.36 -15.77
N VAL A 393 21.87 -25.31 -14.96
CA VAL A 393 22.69 -24.09 -15.02
C VAL A 393 24.16 -24.41 -14.72
N SER A 394 24.47 -25.18 -13.66
CA SER A 394 25.84 -25.62 -13.38
C SER A 394 26.44 -26.41 -14.54
N LYS A 395 25.65 -27.28 -15.19
CA LYS A 395 26.09 -28.06 -16.35
C LYS A 395 26.31 -27.20 -17.60
N LEU A 396 25.50 -26.16 -17.82
CA LEU A 396 25.70 -25.19 -18.89
C LEU A 396 26.97 -24.35 -18.65
N ILE A 397 27.25 -23.95 -17.41
CA ILE A 397 28.50 -23.28 -17.04
C ILE A 397 29.70 -24.21 -17.29
N GLU A 398 29.63 -25.48 -16.89
CA GLU A 398 30.71 -26.46 -17.12
C GLU A 398 30.98 -26.70 -18.63
N VAL A 399 29.93 -26.69 -19.46
CA VAL A 399 30.06 -26.77 -20.93
C VAL A 399 30.66 -25.48 -21.51
N ASN A 400 30.27 -24.32 -21.00
CA ASN A 400 30.79 -23.02 -21.45
C ASN A 400 32.29 -22.87 -21.07
N GLU A 401 32.68 -23.25 -19.86
CA GLU A 401 34.10 -23.29 -19.48
C GLU A 401 34.92 -24.24 -20.38
N LYS A 402 34.35 -25.37 -20.79
CA LYS A 402 35.03 -26.30 -21.72
C LYS A 402 35.15 -25.69 -23.12
N ALA A 403 34.14 -24.97 -23.59
CA ALA A 403 34.18 -24.26 -24.86
C ALA A 403 35.28 -23.18 -24.85
N ASN A 404 35.31 -22.31 -23.83
CA ASN A 404 36.35 -21.29 -23.66
C ASN A 404 37.75 -21.90 -23.62
N ARG A 405 37.96 -22.99 -22.85
CA ARG A 405 39.25 -23.70 -22.80
C ARG A 405 39.67 -24.31 -24.15
N THR A 406 38.72 -24.70 -25.00
CA THR A 406 39.05 -25.15 -26.37
C THR A 406 39.34 -23.99 -27.32
N GLU A 407 38.72 -22.83 -27.13
CA GLU A 407 38.99 -21.61 -27.90
C GLU A 407 40.38 -21.04 -27.54
N GLU A 408 40.71 -20.91 -26.25
CA GLU A 408 42.04 -20.53 -25.75
C GLU A 408 43.16 -21.43 -26.29
N LEU A 409 42.89 -22.73 -26.48
CA LEU A 409 43.86 -23.70 -26.98
C LEU A 409 44.01 -23.62 -28.51
N LEU A 410 42.95 -23.31 -29.24
CA LEU A 410 43.00 -23.02 -30.68
C LEU A 410 43.79 -21.73 -30.95
N ASP A 411 43.57 -20.68 -30.16
CA ASP A 411 44.33 -19.42 -30.24
C ASP A 411 45.82 -19.63 -29.96
N GLN A 412 46.18 -20.48 -29.00
CA GLN A 412 47.57 -20.85 -28.73
C GLN A 412 48.21 -21.58 -29.93
N LEU A 413 47.51 -22.55 -30.52
CA LEU A 413 48.00 -23.28 -31.70
C LEU A 413 48.16 -22.36 -32.93
N GLU A 414 47.27 -21.39 -33.12
CA GLU A 414 47.38 -20.40 -34.20
C GLU A 414 48.52 -19.41 -33.95
N GLN A 415 48.76 -19.00 -32.70
CA GLN A 415 49.95 -18.20 -32.34
C GLN A 415 51.25 -18.98 -32.57
N GLU A 416 51.32 -20.27 -32.22
CA GLU A 416 52.48 -21.12 -32.55
C GLU A 416 52.65 -21.27 -34.07
N ARG A 417 51.55 -21.45 -34.83
CA ARG A 417 51.57 -21.50 -36.30
C ARG A 417 52.18 -20.23 -36.89
N ILE A 418 51.65 -19.06 -36.53
CA ILE A 418 52.15 -17.74 -36.97
C ILE A 418 53.62 -17.56 -36.57
N HIS A 419 54.02 -17.97 -35.37
CA HIS A 419 55.40 -17.83 -34.91
C HIS A 419 56.37 -18.73 -35.70
N THR A 420 55.97 -19.97 -36.02
CA THR A 420 56.80 -20.86 -36.85
C THR A 420 56.91 -20.38 -38.30
N GLU A 421 55.87 -19.77 -38.86
CA GLU A 421 55.93 -19.12 -40.18
C GLU A 421 56.87 -17.91 -40.18
N GLN A 422 56.83 -17.06 -39.15
CA GLN A 422 57.76 -15.93 -38.99
C GLN A 422 59.22 -16.42 -38.90
N TRP A 423 59.50 -17.44 -38.08
CA TRP A 423 60.85 -18.04 -38.00
C TRP A 423 61.29 -18.67 -39.31
N PHE A 424 60.38 -19.28 -40.07
CA PHE A 424 60.71 -19.84 -41.38
C PHE A 424 61.12 -18.74 -42.37
N VAL A 425 60.39 -17.63 -42.43
CA VAL A 425 60.73 -16.47 -43.28
C VAL A 425 62.09 -15.90 -42.90
N VAL A 426 62.33 -15.59 -41.62
CA VAL A 426 63.62 -15.06 -41.14
C VAL A 426 64.77 -16.01 -41.50
N ARG A 427 64.61 -17.31 -41.27
CA ARG A 427 65.63 -18.33 -41.58
C ARG A 427 65.85 -18.50 -43.09
N GLN A 428 64.83 -18.27 -43.91
CA GLN A 428 64.94 -18.28 -45.36
C GLN A 428 65.69 -17.03 -45.86
N GLU A 429 65.45 -15.86 -45.27
CA GLU A 429 66.23 -14.64 -45.53
C GLU A 429 67.69 -14.79 -45.09
N GLU A 430 67.96 -15.34 -43.90
CA GLU A 430 69.31 -15.67 -43.44
C GLU A 430 70.04 -16.61 -44.40
N MET A 431 69.40 -17.72 -44.81
CA MET A 431 69.99 -18.65 -45.78
C MET A 431 70.26 -17.99 -47.14
N ASN A 432 69.38 -17.09 -47.60
CA ASN A 432 69.58 -16.36 -48.84
C ASN A 432 70.73 -15.33 -48.70
N ASN A 433 70.86 -14.66 -47.57
CA ASN A 433 71.96 -13.74 -47.26
C ASN A 433 73.31 -14.47 -47.15
N ILE A 434 73.34 -15.67 -46.56
CA ILE A 434 74.54 -16.51 -46.55
C ILE A 434 74.91 -16.91 -47.98
N ARG A 435 73.95 -17.31 -48.83
CA ARG A 435 74.20 -17.65 -50.24
C ARG A 435 74.69 -16.46 -51.07
N THR A 436 74.14 -15.27 -50.89
CA THR A 436 74.65 -14.07 -51.59
C THR A 436 76.05 -13.70 -51.08
N GLN A 437 76.33 -13.87 -49.79
CA GLN A 437 77.67 -13.68 -49.23
C GLN A 437 78.68 -14.74 -49.72
N GLU A 438 78.28 -16.01 -49.87
CA GLU A 438 79.10 -17.07 -50.49
C GLU A 438 79.43 -16.74 -51.95
N VAL A 439 78.44 -16.28 -52.73
CA VAL A 439 78.65 -15.85 -54.13
C VAL A 439 79.54 -14.61 -54.22
N LEU A 440 79.37 -13.63 -53.32
CA LEU A 440 80.23 -12.45 -53.24
C LEU A 440 81.66 -12.84 -52.85
N ASN A 441 81.86 -13.69 -51.84
CA ASN A 441 83.17 -14.18 -51.43
C ASN A 441 83.85 -14.97 -52.57
N ALA A 442 83.11 -15.82 -53.29
CA ALA A 442 83.65 -16.53 -54.45
C ALA A 442 84.03 -15.58 -55.59
N MET A 443 83.24 -14.53 -55.83
CA MET A 443 83.55 -13.47 -56.80
C MET A 443 84.75 -12.63 -56.35
N GLU A 444 84.90 -12.33 -55.06
CA GLU A 444 86.11 -11.70 -54.50
C GLU A 444 87.33 -12.60 -54.63
N CYS A 445 87.22 -13.91 -54.44
CA CYS A 445 88.30 -14.86 -54.71
C CYS A 445 88.71 -14.84 -56.19
N ILE A 446 87.77 -14.87 -57.14
CA ILE A 446 88.06 -14.78 -58.58
C ILE A 446 88.69 -13.43 -58.93
N LEU A 447 88.23 -12.33 -58.32
CA LEU A 447 88.84 -11.01 -58.49
C LEU A 447 90.23 -10.93 -57.84
N ALA A 448 90.47 -11.62 -56.73
CA ALA A 448 91.77 -11.75 -56.09
C ALA A 448 92.74 -12.63 -56.89
N GLU A 449 92.27 -13.70 -57.54
CA GLU A 449 93.06 -14.49 -58.49
C GLU A 449 93.45 -13.65 -59.72
N ASN A 450 92.52 -12.90 -60.31
CA ASN A 450 92.83 -11.95 -61.38
C ASN A 450 93.78 -10.83 -60.90
N LYS A 451 93.60 -10.32 -59.67
CA LYS A 451 94.48 -9.30 -59.08
C LYS A 451 95.87 -9.85 -58.79
N THR A 452 96.01 -11.07 -58.28
CA THR A 452 97.30 -11.71 -58.04
C THR A 452 98.00 -12.09 -59.35
N MET A 453 97.26 -12.47 -60.40
CA MET A 453 97.79 -12.62 -61.76
C MET A 453 98.32 -11.27 -62.30
N SER A 454 97.56 -10.18 -62.13
CA SER A 454 98.02 -8.84 -62.49
C SER A 454 99.20 -8.37 -61.63
N GLN A 455 99.21 -8.69 -60.34
CA GLN A 455 100.32 -8.40 -59.44
C GLN A 455 101.54 -9.23 -59.77
N LEU A 456 101.43 -10.45 -60.31
CA LEU A 456 102.56 -11.22 -60.83
C LEU A 456 103.20 -10.51 -62.03
N LEU A 457 102.38 -10.00 -62.96
CA LEU A 457 102.82 -9.17 -64.09
C LEU A 457 103.46 -7.85 -63.63
N ASP A 458 102.91 -7.21 -62.59
CA ASP A 458 103.47 -6.00 -61.99
C ASP A 458 104.64 -6.28 -61.04
N ASP A 459 104.83 -7.50 -60.51
CA ASP A 459 106.01 -7.91 -59.75
C ASP A 459 107.21 -8.13 -60.69
N PHE A 460 106.97 -8.65 -61.90
CA PHE A 460 107.97 -8.64 -62.97
C PHE A 460 108.37 -7.20 -63.36
N ARG A 461 107.50 -6.20 -63.16
CA ARG A 461 107.80 -4.77 -63.34
C ARG A 461 108.40 -4.11 -62.09
N GLN A 462 108.02 -4.52 -60.88
CA GLN A 462 108.50 -3.93 -59.62
C GLN A 462 109.80 -4.55 -59.12
N LYS A 463 110.11 -5.82 -59.41
CA LYS A 463 111.48 -6.37 -59.20
C LYS A 463 112.52 -5.70 -60.09
N LYS A 464 112.08 -5.11 -61.22
CA LYS A 464 112.88 -4.19 -62.06
C LYS A 464 113.01 -2.77 -61.46
N ALA A 465 112.20 -2.39 -60.47
CA ALA A 465 112.16 -1.06 -59.87
C ALA A 465 112.68 -1.00 -58.41
N GLN A 466 112.39 -1.98 -57.56
CA GLN A 466 112.85 -2.02 -56.14
C GLN A 466 114.36 -2.24 -55.98
N ILE A 467 115.08 -2.53 -57.07
CA ILE A 467 116.55 -2.41 -57.15
C ILE A 467 117.00 -0.95 -56.91
N ILE A 468 116.13 0.04 -57.17
CA ILE A 468 116.48 1.47 -57.23
C ILE A 468 116.20 2.21 -55.91
N GLU A 469 115.17 1.84 -55.14
CA GLU A 469 114.61 2.71 -54.08
C GLU A 469 114.85 2.24 -52.62
N LYS A 470 115.61 1.17 -52.40
CA LYS A 470 115.76 0.52 -51.07
C LYS A 470 116.73 1.26 -50.12
N ALA A 471 116.58 2.58 -49.96
CA ALA A 471 117.68 3.49 -49.58
C ALA A 471 117.41 4.63 -48.55
N ARG A 472 116.30 4.68 -47.78
CA ARG A 472 116.05 5.70 -46.70
C ARG A 472 114.98 5.32 -45.64
N GLU A 473 115.08 5.89 -44.42
CA GLU A 473 114.33 5.63 -43.15
C GLU A 473 114.18 6.94 -42.29
N GLY A 474 113.53 7.08 -41.10
CA GLY A 474 112.71 6.23 -40.18
C GLY A 474 112.60 6.83 -38.74
N PHE A 475 111.89 6.16 -37.78
CA PHE A 475 111.86 6.38 -36.28
C PHE A 475 111.25 7.75 -35.76
N HIS A 476 110.88 8.11 -34.49
CA HIS A 476 110.52 7.54 -33.14
C HIS A 476 110.02 8.72 -32.18
N PHE A 477 109.56 8.67 -30.90
CA PHE A 477 108.89 7.70 -29.97
C PHE A 477 108.72 8.28 -28.50
N ASN A 478 107.58 8.05 -27.79
CA ASN A 478 107.36 8.06 -26.29
C ASN A 478 107.50 9.36 -25.42
N THR A 479 107.23 9.47 -24.06
CA THR A 479 106.22 8.98 -23.04
C THR A 479 106.41 9.66 -21.63
N SER A 480 105.42 9.56 -20.71
CA SER A 480 105.54 9.25 -19.23
C SER A 480 104.71 10.14 -18.24
N SER A 481 104.71 9.81 -16.93
CA SER A 481 103.64 10.12 -15.95
C SER A 481 104.10 10.13 -14.47
N GLN A 482 103.41 10.87 -13.57
CA GLN A 482 103.46 10.69 -12.09
C GLN A 482 102.33 11.45 -11.30
N THR A 483 101.14 10.85 -11.13
CA THR A 483 100.12 11.24 -10.10
C THR A 483 99.12 10.09 -9.87
N GLN A 484 98.90 9.60 -8.64
CA GLN A 484 97.93 8.51 -8.41
C GLN A 484 97.30 8.38 -7.01
N GLU A 485 97.89 8.91 -5.92
CA GLU A 485 97.38 8.66 -4.55
C GLU A 485 96.28 9.65 -4.10
N ASP A 486 96.45 10.95 -4.35
CA ASP A 486 95.45 11.97 -3.96
C ASP A 486 94.09 11.74 -4.63
N LEU A 487 94.12 11.34 -5.90
CA LEU A 487 92.97 10.95 -6.72
C LEU A 487 92.07 9.90 -6.06
N GLN A 488 92.61 9.02 -5.21
CA GLN A 488 91.85 7.93 -4.59
C GLN A 488 91.00 8.39 -3.40
N LYS A 489 91.40 9.45 -2.69
CA LYS A 489 90.61 10.01 -1.58
C LYS A 489 89.45 10.84 -2.09
N GLU A 490 89.73 11.72 -3.06
CA GLU A 490 88.71 12.56 -3.72
C GLU A 490 87.63 11.69 -4.40
N ALA A 491 88.04 10.60 -5.06
CA ALA A 491 87.10 9.63 -5.65
C ALA A 491 86.13 9.00 -4.63
N PHE A 492 86.55 8.76 -3.38
CA PHE A 492 85.69 8.13 -2.38
C PHE A 492 84.61 9.08 -1.85
N GLU A 493 84.95 10.35 -1.60
CA GLU A 493 83.99 11.37 -1.17
C GLU A 493 82.97 11.68 -2.29
N VAL A 494 83.44 11.74 -3.55
CA VAL A 494 82.57 11.85 -4.74
C VAL A 494 81.60 10.65 -4.84
N LEU A 495 82.06 9.42 -4.61
CA LEU A 495 81.19 8.23 -4.64
C LEU A 495 80.09 8.26 -3.58
N GLN A 496 80.37 8.80 -2.38
CA GLN A 496 79.38 8.90 -1.32
C GLN A 496 78.31 9.96 -1.65
N ILE A 497 78.73 11.14 -2.12
CA ILE A 497 77.81 12.19 -2.62
C ILE A 497 76.97 11.67 -3.79
N GLN A 498 77.55 10.89 -4.71
CA GLN A 498 76.84 10.27 -5.82
C GLN A 498 75.76 9.29 -5.34
N LYS A 499 76.01 8.55 -4.24
CA LYS A 499 75.04 7.64 -3.63
C LYS A 499 73.85 8.39 -3.02
N ASP A 500 74.08 9.48 -2.29
CA ASP A 500 73.01 10.29 -1.71
C ASP A 500 72.22 11.03 -2.79
N ALA A 501 72.88 11.50 -3.85
CA ALA A 501 72.22 12.04 -5.05
C ALA A 501 71.45 10.97 -5.85
N ARG A 502 71.70 9.67 -5.63
CA ARG A 502 70.87 8.58 -6.17
C ARG A 502 69.66 8.32 -5.28
N HIS A 503 69.82 8.25 -3.95
CA HIS A 503 68.70 8.07 -3.03
C HIS A 503 67.69 9.24 -3.10
N LYS A 504 68.16 10.49 -3.20
CA LYS A 504 67.28 11.66 -3.40
C LYS A 504 66.51 11.62 -4.72
N ARG A 505 67.10 11.07 -5.79
CA ARG A 505 66.39 10.86 -7.07
C ARG A 505 65.34 9.77 -6.97
N ILE A 506 65.64 8.65 -6.30
CA ILE A 506 64.67 7.57 -6.06
C ILE A 506 63.51 8.07 -5.20
N ALA A 507 63.77 8.85 -4.14
CA ALA A 507 62.72 9.47 -3.32
C ALA A 507 61.83 10.40 -4.15
N GLY A 508 62.41 11.35 -4.90
CA GLY A 508 61.62 12.24 -5.77
C GLY A 508 60.87 11.53 -6.92
N GLN A 509 61.31 10.34 -7.33
CA GLN A 509 60.56 9.49 -8.26
C GLN A 509 59.37 8.80 -7.58
N ILE A 510 59.52 8.37 -6.32
CA ILE A 510 58.42 7.82 -5.51
C ILE A 510 57.39 8.93 -5.22
N ASP A 511 57.82 10.12 -4.78
CA ASP A 511 56.94 11.27 -4.51
C ASP A 511 56.11 11.66 -5.74
N LEU A 512 56.67 11.53 -6.95
CA LEU A 512 55.98 11.79 -8.21
C LEU A 512 54.97 10.67 -8.55
N ILE A 513 55.36 9.40 -8.36
CA ILE A 513 54.45 8.26 -8.56
C ILE A 513 53.27 8.31 -7.57
N GLU A 514 53.49 8.70 -6.32
CA GLU A 514 52.41 8.91 -5.35
C GLU A 514 51.46 10.05 -5.75
N GLN A 515 51.99 11.14 -6.33
CA GLN A 515 51.17 12.23 -6.87
C GLN A 515 50.34 11.82 -8.10
N GLU A 516 50.91 11.05 -9.03
CA GLU A 516 50.17 10.53 -10.19
C GLU A 516 49.13 9.48 -9.79
N LEU A 517 49.45 8.57 -8.85
CA LEU A 517 48.48 7.62 -8.30
C LEU A 517 47.33 8.32 -7.55
N ALA A 518 47.62 9.39 -6.81
CA ALA A 518 46.59 10.19 -6.15
C ALA A 518 45.67 10.91 -7.16
N GLN A 519 46.23 11.44 -8.27
CA GLN A 519 45.46 12.03 -9.36
C GLN A 519 44.59 10.98 -10.09
N LEU A 520 45.16 9.82 -10.43
CA LEU A 520 44.40 8.72 -11.03
C LEU A 520 43.27 8.23 -10.12
N THR A 521 43.51 8.10 -8.81
CA THR A 521 42.48 7.73 -7.84
C THR A 521 41.36 8.78 -7.78
N ALA A 522 41.69 10.07 -7.82
CA ALA A 522 40.71 11.15 -7.84
C ALA A 522 39.89 11.19 -9.14
N LEU A 523 40.52 10.94 -10.29
CA LEU A 523 39.86 10.81 -11.59
C LEU A 523 38.94 9.59 -11.64
N GLU A 524 39.36 8.45 -11.09
CA GLU A 524 38.54 7.24 -11.03
C GLU A 524 37.32 7.43 -10.13
N ILE A 525 37.48 8.06 -8.96
CA ILE A 525 36.35 8.42 -8.08
C ILE A 525 35.37 9.35 -8.81
N SER A 526 35.87 10.35 -9.52
CA SER A 526 35.06 11.29 -10.32
C SER A 526 34.30 10.57 -11.44
N HIS A 527 34.97 9.66 -12.18
CA HIS A 527 34.34 8.86 -13.22
C HIS A 527 33.26 7.92 -12.66
N ARG A 528 33.55 7.21 -11.57
CA ARG A 528 32.59 6.34 -10.85
C ARG A 528 31.36 7.13 -10.39
N GLN A 529 31.54 8.35 -9.87
CA GLN A 529 30.45 9.26 -9.50
C GLN A 529 29.60 9.64 -10.73
N LEU A 530 30.22 10.14 -11.80
CA LEU A 530 29.52 10.54 -13.02
C LEU A 530 28.74 9.37 -13.65
N THR A 531 29.29 8.16 -13.66
CA THR A 531 28.57 6.97 -14.14
C THR A 531 27.40 6.57 -13.24
N HIS A 532 27.52 6.77 -11.92
CA HIS A 532 26.44 6.48 -10.97
C HIS A 532 25.29 7.48 -11.10
N ASP A 533 25.62 8.78 -11.23
CA ASP A 533 24.61 9.83 -11.44
C ASP A 533 23.87 9.64 -12.77
N LEU A 534 24.58 9.30 -13.86
CA LEU A 534 23.96 8.97 -15.15
C LEU A 534 23.03 7.74 -15.08
N GLN A 535 23.45 6.68 -14.38
CA GLN A 535 22.60 5.49 -14.14
C GLN A 535 21.37 5.85 -13.32
N LYS A 536 21.51 6.69 -12.30
CA LYS A 536 20.42 7.15 -11.44
C LYS A 536 19.40 7.98 -12.21
N ASP A 537 19.85 8.93 -13.03
CA ASP A 537 18.94 9.77 -13.83
C ASP A 537 18.16 8.94 -14.87
N LEU A 538 18.82 7.96 -15.51
CA LEU A 538 18.17 7.02 -16.44
C LEU A 538 17.15 6.11 -15.73
N LEU A 539 17.39 5.73 -14.47
CA LEU A 539 16.41 5.02 -13.63
C LEU A 539 15.25 5.92 -13.19
N GLU A 540 15.50 7.20 -12.90
CA GLU A 540 14.45 8.16 -12.59
C GLU A 540 13.55 8.41 -13.81
N ASP A 541 14.09 8.50 -15.03
CA ASP A 541 13.31 8.64 -16.26
C ASP A 541 12.50 7.38 -16.59
N LYS A 542 13.10 6.19 -16.54
CA LYS A 542 12.33 4.93 -16.67
C LYS A 542 11.21 4.82 -15.63
N ARG A 543 11.43 5.32 -14.41
CA ARG A 543 10.39 5.36 -13.37
C ARG A 543 9.26 6.34 -13.73
N LYS A 544 9.57 7.51 -14.32
CA LYS A 544 8.56 8.46 -14.82
C LYS A 544 7.71 7.81 -15.93
N GLU A 545 8.35 7.15 -16.90
CA GLU A 545 7.67 6.45 -18.00
C GLU A 545 6.75 5.33 -17.50
N LEU A 546 7.26 4.43 -16.64
CA LEU A 546 6.46 3.34 -16.08
C LEU A 546 5.28 3.84 -15.24
N THR A 547 5.47 4.93 -14.47
CA THR A 547 4.39 5.55 -13.69
C THR A 547 3.34 6.18 -14.61
N GLN A 548 3.75 6.84 -15.70
CA GLN A 548 2.85 7.43 -16.68
C GLN A 548 2.07 6.34 -17.46
N MET A 549 2.71 5.21 -17.77
CA MET A 549 2.05 4.04 -18.36
C MET A 549 1.03 3.43 -17.41
N LEU A 550 1.37 3.24 -16.13
CA LEU A 550 0.45 2.75 -15.11
C LEU A 550 -0.78 3.67 -14.93
N ILE A 551 -0.59 4.99 -14.88
CA ILE A 551 -1.69 5.98 -14.84
C ILE A 551 -2.59 5.83 -16.08
N THR A 552 -2.00 5.59 -17.26
CA THR A 552 -2.74 5.41 -18.51
C THR A 552 -3.55 4.11 -18.52
N LEU A 553 -2.98 3.00 -18.04
CA LEU A 553 -3.65 1.70 -17.90
C LEU A 553 -4.78 1.74 -16.86
N LEU A 554 -4.58 2.42 -15.73
CA LEU A 554 -5.62 2.64 -14.73
C LEU A 554 -6.80 3.43 -15.31
N ARG A 555 -6.53 4.51 -16.06
CA ARG A 555 -7.59 5.26 -16.76
C ARG A 555 -8.34 4.37 -17.77
N GLN A 556 -7.65 3.58 -18.58
CA GLN A 556 -8.28 2.67 -19.54
C GLN A 556 -9.13 1.58 -18.87
N ARG A 557 -8.69 1.05 -17.72
CA ARG A 557 -9.47 0.12 -16.88
C ARG A 557 -10.76 0.78 -16.39
N ASP A 558 -10.66 2.00 -15.87
CA ASP A 558 -11.78 2.71 -15.26
C ASP A 558 -12.80 3.16 -16.33
N GLU A 559 -12.33 3.60 -17.50
CA GLU A 559 -13.15 3.86 -18.69
C GLU A 559 -13.91 2.61 -19.14
N ARG A 560 -13.24 1.44 -19.25
CA ARG A 560 -13.89 0.15 -19.51
C ARG A 560 -14.91 -0.23 -18.44
N GLN A 561 -14.59 0.01 -17.17
CA GLN A 561 -15.48 -0.33 -16.06
C GLN A 561 -16.75 0.52 -16.07
N GLU A 562 -16.67 1.79 -16.49
CA GLU A 562 -17.85 2.63 -16.68
C GLU A 562 -18.65 2.25 -17.94
N GLU A 563 -17.99 1.91 -19.05
CA GLU A 563 -18.66 1.38 -20.26
C GLU A 563 -19.43 0.08 -19.96
N LEU A 564 -18.83 -0.83 -19.20
CA LEU A 564 -19.48 -2.06 -18.74
C LEU A 564 -20.66 -1.77 -17.80
N ARG A 565 -20.53 -0.84 -16.84
CA ARG A 565 -21.65 -0.42 -15.98
C ARG A 565 -22.83 0.13 -16.78
N LYS A 566 -22.56 0.96 -17.80
CA LYS A 566 -23.59 1.50 -18.69
C LYS A 566 -24.33 0.39 -19.44
N ARG A 567 -23.60 -0.56 -20.04
CA ARG A 567 -24.22 -1.72 -20.71
C ARG A 567 -24.97 -2.66 -19.76
N MET A 568 -24.51 -2.83 -18.51
CA MET A 568 -25.26 -3.58 -17.51
C MET A 568 -26.60 -2.91 -17.21
N GLY A 569 -26.63 -1.59 -17.02
CA GLY A 569 -27.88 -0.83 -16.86
C GLY A 569 -28.81 -0.90 -18.08
N GLU A 570 -28.27 -0.80 -19.30
CA GLU A 570 -29.02 -0.99 -20.55
C GLU A 570 -29.64 -2.40 -20.65
N MET A 571 -28.96 -3.43 -20.12
CA MET A 571 -29.47 -4.80 -20.07
C MET A 571 -30.45 -5.04 -18.91
N GLU A 572 -30.31 -4.33 -17.78
CA GLU A 572 -31.29 -4.34 -16.68
C GLU A 572 -32.63 -3.74 -17.16
N GLU A 573 -32.60 -2.62 -17.89
CA GLU A 573 -33.79 -1.97 -18.45
C GLU A 573 -34.47 -2.80 -19.55
N GLN A 574 -33.72 -3.67 -20.24
CA GLN A 574 -34.23 -4.61 -21.25
C GLN A 574 -34.68 -5.97 -20.67
N ARG A 575 -34.60 -6.18 -19.36
CA ARG A 575 -34.95 -7.47 -18.73
C ARG A 575 -36.45 -7.57 -18.48
N LEU A 576 -37.12 -8.52 -19.15
CA LEU A 576 -38.44 -9.00 -18.77
C LEU A 576 -38.32 -10.01 -17.63
N ASP A 577 -39.20 -9.92 -16.62
CA ASP A 577 -38.98 -10.57 -15.32
C ASP A 577 -38.89 -12.10 -15.35
N ASP A 578 -39.60 -12.77 -16.25
CA ASP A 578 -39.68 -14.23 -16.32
C ASP A 578 -38.46 -14.91 -16.97
N GLN A 579 -37.45 -14.16 -17.43
CA GLN A 579 -36.27 -14.76 -18.07
C GLN A 579 -35.24 -15.25 -17.03
N MET A 580 -35.33 -16.55 -16.72
CA MET A 580 -34.21 -17.30 -16.12
C MET A 580 -33.02 -17.35 -17.09
N ASP A 581 -31.81 -17.50 -16.53
CA ASP A 581 -30.51 -17.55 -17.23
C ASP A 581 -30.15 -16.34 -18.13
N TYR A 582 -30.97 -15.30 -18.20
CA TYR A 582 -30.72 -14.05 -18.96
C TYR A 582 -29.29 -13.53 -18.74
N TRP A 583 -28.88 -13.38 -17.48
CA TRP A 583 -27.55 -12.86 -17.14
C TRP A 583 -26.40 -13.77 -17.59
N ILE A 584 -26.59 -15.09 -17.55
CA ILE A 584 -25.58 -16.06 -18.02
C ILE A 584 -25.46 -15.96 -19.54
N VAL A 585 -26.59 -15.95 -20.26
CA VAL A 585 -26.64 -15.85 -21.72
C VAL A 585 -26.09 -14.52 -22.22
N GLN A 586 -26.37 -13.40 -21.54
CA GLN A 586 -25.83 -12.09 -21.93
C GLN A 586 -24.35 -11.93 -21.52
N TYR A 587 -23.91 -12.49 -20.39
CA TYR A 587 -22.48 -12.53 -20.02
C TYR A 587 -21.67 -13.35 -21.04
N GLN A 588 -22.14 -14.55 -21.39
CA GLN A 588 -21.59 -15.39 -22.45
C GLN A 588 -21.47 -14.59 -23.75
N ARG A 589 -22.56 -13.96 -24.21
CA ARG A 589 -22.56 -13.10 -25.41
C ARG A 589 -21.65 -11.88 -25.31
N LEU A 590 -21.40 -11.33 -24.12
CA LEU A 590 -20.52 -10.18 -23.91
C LEU A 590 -19.04 -10.58 -23.91
N MET A 591 -18.72 -11.81 -23.51
CA MET A 591 -17.40 -12.43 -23.66
C MET A 591 -17.14 -12.89 -25.10
N ASP A 592 -18.13 -13.49 -25.76
CA ASP A 592 -18.02 -14.02 -27.13
C ASP A 592 -18.04 -12.91 -28.20
N ARG A 593 -18.60 -11.72 -27.90
CA ARG A 593 -18.65 -10.60 -28.84
C ARG A 593 -17.33 -9.82 -28.88
N LYS A 594 -16.60 -10.00 -29.97
CA LYS A 594 -15.48 -9.13 -30.38
C LYS A 594 -15.89 -7.65 -30.27
N PRO A 595 -15.06 -6.77 -29.68
CA PRO A 595 -15.45 -5.38 -29.45
C PRO A 595 -15.88 -4.68 -30.74
N PRO A 596 -16.97 -3.87 -30.76
CA PRO A 596 -17.46 -3.23 -31.97
C PRO A 596 -16.41 -2.29 -32.59
N SER A 597 -15.54 -1.71 -31.77
CA SER A 597 -14.36 -0.96 -32.21
C SER A 597 -13.36 -1.83 -32.99
N LEU A 598 -13.08 -3.07 -32.55
CA LEU A 598 -12.23 -4.00 -33.30
C LEU A 598 -12.88 -4.41 -34.62
N VAL A 599 -14.16 -4.79 -34.59
CA VAL A 599 -14.91 -5.20 -35.79
C VAL A 599 -14.90 -4.10 -36.86
N CYS A 600 -15.15 -2.84 -36.48
CA CYS A 600 -15.04 -1.72 -37.41
C CYS A 600 -13.61 -1.55 -37.98
N HIS A 601 -12.56 -1.69 -37.16
CA HIS A 601 -11.17 -1.58 -37.65
C HIS A 601 -10.78 -2.75 -38.57
N GLU A 602 -11.29 -3.94 -38.33
CA GLU A 602 -11.08 -5.12 -39.18
C GLU A 602 -11.77 -4.95 -40.54
N THR A 603 -12.97 -4.35 -40.58
CA THR A 603 -13.64 -3.97 -41.84
C THR A 603 -12.99 -2.78 -42.57
N MET A 604 -11.96 -2.15 -41.99
CA MET A 604 -11.17 -1.09 -42.64
C MET A 604 -9.72 -1.51 -42.95
N LEU A 605 -9.38 -2.80 -42.82
CA LEU A 605 -8.08 -3.31 -43.28
C LEU A 605 -8.09 -3.47 -44.81
N GLU A 606 -6.98 -3.19 -45.47
CA GLU A 606 -6.87 -3.35 -46.92
C GLU A 606 -6.91 -4.84 -47.31
N PHE A 607 -7.67 -5.18 -48.35
CA PHE A 607 -7.88 -6.57 -48.80
C PHE A 607 -6.58 -7.33 -49.04
N ALA A 608 -5.56 -6.68 -49.61
CA ALA A 608 -4.24 -7.27 -49.84
C ALA A 608 -3.51 -7.69 -48.55
N VAL A 609 -3.72 -6.98 -47.44
CA VAL A 609 -3.14 -7.35 -46.13
C VAL A 609 -3.86 -8.58 -45.57
N VAL A 610 -5.18 -8.69 -45.74
CA VAL A 610 -5.96 -9.89 -45.36
C VAL A 610 -5.49 -11.10 -46.19
N GLU A 611 -5.37 -10.95 -47.51
CA GLU A 611 -4.96 -12.04 -48.39
C GLU A 611 -3.54 -12.58 -48.08
N ILE A 612 -2.58 -11.70 -47.79
CA ILE A 612 -1.23 -12.10 -47.36
C ILE A 612 -1.29 -12.87 -46.02
N LEU A 613 -2.13 -12.44 -45.08
CA LEU A 613 -2.28 -13.12 -43.79
C LEU A 613 -2.98 -14.48 -43.93
N GLU A 614 -3.99 -14.61 -44.80
CA GLU A 614 -4.63 -15.91 -45.08
C GLU A 614 -3.65 -16.89 -45.74
N ARG A 615 -2.90 -16.43 -46.76
CA ARG A 615 -1.86 -17.23 -47.43
C ARG A 615 -0.73 -17.65 -46.48
N ALA A 616 -0.35 -16.77 -45.54
CA ALA A 616 0.62 -17.06 -44.48
C ALA A 616 0.07 -17.94 -43.34
N SER A 617 -1.20 -18.40 -43.42
CA SER A 617 -1.89 -19.14 -42.35
C SER A 617 -1.95 -18.38 -41.01
N ALA A 618 -2.06 -17.05 -41.08
CA ALA A 618 -1.96 -16.10 -39.99
C ALA A 618 -3.29 -15.36 -39.70
N SER A 619 -4.43 -15.96 -40.04
CA SER A 619 -5.78 -15.38 -39.92
C SER A 619 -6.08 -14.81 -38.52
N ASP A 620 -5.63 -15.49 -37.47
CA ASP A 620 -5.91 -15.11 -36.09
C ASP A 620 -5.28 -13.76 -35.72
N TYR A 621 -4.18 -13.41 -36.40
CA TYR A 621 -3.45 -12.16 -36.23
C TYR A 621 -4.09 -10.96 -36.97
N ILE A 622 -5.09 -11.15 -37.83
CA ILE A 622 -5.83 -10.04 -38.50
C ILE A 622 -6.30 -9.00 -37.44
N SER A 623 -6.76 -9.47 -36.28
CA SER A 623 -7.18 -8.66 -35.13
C SER A 623 -6.07 -7.75 -34.55
N ALA A 624 -4.79 -8.10 -34.76
CA ALA A 624 -3.62 -7.30 -34.38
C ALA A 624 -3.25 -6.30 -35.48
N PHE A 625 -3.18 -6.71 -36.75
CA PHE A 625 -2.92 -5.79 -37.88
C PHE A 625 -3.97 -4.67 -37.97
N ALA A 626 -5.26 -5.00 -37.75
CA ALA A 626 -6.35 -4.03 -37.65
C ALA A 626 -6.20 -3.05 -36.49
N ARG A 627 -5.68 -3.49 -35.33
CA ARG A 627 -5.40 -2.61 -34.19
C ARG A 627 -4.26 -1.64 -34.48
N HIS A 628 -3.26 -2.07 -35.24
CA HIS A 628 -2.11 -1.24 -35.62
C HIS A 628 -2.33 -0.42 -36.90
N ARG A 629 -3.48 -0.57 -37.58
CA ARG A 629 -3.86 0.16 -38.82
C ARG A 629 -2.81 0.05 -39.93
N ILE A 630 -2.30 -1.16 -40.14
CA ILE A 630 -1.25 -1.42 -41.14
C ILE A 630 -1.86 -1.50 -42.54
N THR A 631 -1.30 -0.70 -43.44
CA THR A 631 -1.54 -0.70 -44.89
C THR A 631 -0.57 -1.64 -45.60
N ILE A 632 -0.84 -1.99 -46.85
CA ILE A 632 0.06 -2.80 -47.69
C ILE A 632 1.45 -2.17 -47.84
N GLU A 633 1.54 -0.84 -47.90
CA GLU A 633 2.81 -0.12 -48.01
C GLU A 633 3.63 -0.15 -46.71
N THR A 634 2.97 -0.17 -45.55
CA THR A 634 3.66 -0.31 -44.26
C THR A 634 4.02 -1.77 -43.97
N LEU A 635 3.17 -2.74 -44.35
CA LEU A 635 3.48 -4.18 -44.28
C LEU A 635 4.78 -4.53 -45.02
N LEU A 636 4.98 -3.94 -46.21
CA LEU A 636 6.17 -4.12 -47.05
C LEU A 636 7.46 -3.48 -46.49
N ALA A 637 7.39 -2.80 -45.34
CA ALA A 637 8.52 -2.15 -44.67
C ALA A 637 8.81 -2.70 -43.25
N LEU A 638 8.01 -3.66 -42.75
CA LEU A 638 8.20 -4.24 -41.40
C LEU A 638 9.36 -5.24 -41.36
N THR A 639 10.06 -5.28 -40.23
CA THR A 639 11.10 -6.27 -39.91
C THR A 639 10.58 -7.39 -39.00
N ASP A 640 11.40 -8.44 -38.76
CA ASP A 640 11.04 -9.52 -37.82
C ASP A 640 10.81 -9.00 -36.39
N ASP A 641 11.57 -7.99 -35.96
CA ASP A 641 11.40 -7.38 -34.64
C ASP A 641 10.16 -6.47 -34.57
N ASP A 642 9.73 -5.82 -35.65
CA ASP A 642 8.47 -5.08 -35.67
C ASP A 642 7.26 -6.01 -35.54
N LEU A 643 7.24 -7.11 -36.30
CA LEU A 643 6.22 -8.15 -36.20
C LEU A 643 6.21 -8.83 -34.82
N ARG A 644 7.38 -8.94 -34.18
CA ARG A 644 7.54 -9.42 -32.79
C ARG A 644 6.98 -8.40 -31.79
N MET A 645 7.20 -7.11 -32.00
CA MET A 645 6.63 -6.00 -31.19
C MET A 645 5.11 -5.86 -31.35
N MET A 646 4.54 -6.31 -32.48
CA MET A 646 3.09 -6.48 -32.67
C MET A 646 2.50 -7.71 -31.95
N GLY A 647 3.34 -8.51 -31.27
CA GLY A 647 2.91 -9.68 -30.49
C GLY A 647 2.92 -11.02 -31.25
N ILE A 648 3.40 -11.07 -32.50
CA ILE A 648 3.53 -12.32 -33.26
C ILE A 648 4.76 -13.08 -32.76
N LYS A 649 4.60 -13.87 -31.69
CA LYS A 649 5.73 -14.54 -31.02
C LYS A 649 6.35 -15.66 -31.85
N GLU A 650 5.58 -16.31 -32.72
CA GLU A 650 6.01 -17.48 -33.49
C GLU A 650 6.93 -17.11 -34.66
N LEU A 651 8.17 -17.61 -34.62
CA LEU A 651 9.18 -17.38 -35.64
C LEU A 651 8.76 -17.92 -37.03
N GLY A 652 7.99 -19.02 -37.05
CA GLY A 652 7.45 -19.59 -38.28
C GLY A 652 6.45 -18.64 -38.96
N VAL A 653 5.47 -18.14 -38.19
CA VAL A 653 4.45 -17.20 -38.69
C VAL A 653 5.07 -15.88 -39.12
N ARG A 654 5.99 -15.28 -38.34
CA ARG A 654 6.67 -14.04 -38.76
C ARG A 654 7.41 -14.20 -40.08
N LYS A 655 8.16 -15.30 -40.25
CA LYS A 655 8.87 -15.59 -41.51
C LYS A 655 7.91 -15.87 -42.66
N ALA A 656 6.77 -16.54 -42.43
CA ALA A 656 5.76 -16.76 -43.45
C ALA A 656 5.12 -15.44 -43.92
N ILE A 657 4.79 -14.53 -43.00
CA ILE A 657 4.23 -13.20 -43.33
C ILE A 657 5.22 -12.37 -44.15
N LEU A 658 6.49 -12.29 -43.73
CA LEU A 658 7.53 -11.54 -44.46
C LEU A 658 7.77 -12.13 -45.87
N LEU A 659 7.83 -13.46 -45.98
CA LEU A 659 8.10 -14.16 -47.24
C LEU A 659 6.91 -14.05 -48.22
N GLU A 660 5.67 -14.05 -47.74
CA GLU A 660 4.49 -13.85 -48.60
C GLU A 660 4.31 -12.36 -48.97
N ALA A 661 4.67 -11.43 -48.08
CA ALA A 661 4.74 -10.00 -48.42
C ALA A 661 5.83 -9.71 -49.47
N GLU A 662 6.99 -10.38 -49.41
CA GLU A 662 8.04 -10.28 -50.42
C GLU A 662 7.58 -10.83 -51.79
N LYS A 663 6.87 -11.96 -51.83
CA LYS A 663 6.20 -12.43 -53.07
C LYS A 663 5.20 -11.42 -53.61
N TYR A 664 4.36 -10.84 -52.75
CA TYR A 664 3.37 -9.85 -53.17
C TYR A 664 4.03 -8.60 -53.78
N LYS A 665 5.18 -8.19 -53.23
CA LYS A 665 6.02 -7.14 -53.81
C LYS A 665 6.48 -7.48 -55.22
N LEU A 666 7.07 -8.67 -55.41
CA LEU A 666 7.55 -9.14 -56.71
C LEU A 666 6.41 -9.20 -57.75
N LEU A 667 5.24 -9.73 -57.36
CA LEU A 667 4.05 -9.76 -58.23
C LEU A 667 3.58 -8.34 -58.62
N LYS A 668 3.58 -7.39 -57.69
CA LYS A 668 3.20 -5.98 -57.96
C LYS A 668 4.24 -5.26 -58.84
N ASP A 669 5.52 -5.59 -58.68
CA ASP A 669 6.60 -5.06 -59.54
C ASP A 669 6.52 -5.68 -60.96
N GLU A 670 6.18 -6.96 -61.09
CA GLU A 670 5.90 -7.62 -62.38
C GLU A 670 4.65 -7.05 -63.07
N GLU A 671 3.53 -6.86 -62.36
CA GLU A 671 2.31 -6.26 -62.92
C GLU A 671 2.52 -4.79 -63.34
N THR A 672 3.27 -4.00 -62.57
CA THR A 672 3.57 -2.62 -62.95
C THR A 672 4.59 -2.52 -64.09
N ALA A 673 5.51 -3.49 -64.23
CA ALA A 673 6.35 -3.63 -65.42
C ALA A 673 5.53 -4.05 -66.66
N ALA A 674 4.64 -5.04 -66.52
CA ALA A 674 3.77 -5.51 -67.61
C ALA A 674 2.77 -4.44 -68.07
N ASN A 675 2.22 -3.64 -67.15
CA ASN A 675 1.34 -2.53 -67.49
C ASN A 675 2.12 -1.35 -68.10
N LYS A 676 3.36 -1.08 -67.68
CA LYS A 676 4.24 -0.15 -68.42
C LYS A 676 4.52 -0.62 -69.85
N LEU A 677 4.69 -1.93 -70.06
CA LEU A 677 4.91 -2.50 -71.40
C LEU A 677 3.65 -2.38 -72.27
N LYS A 678 2.47 -2.71 -71.73
CA LYS A 678 1.18 -2.53 -72.44
C LYS A 678 0.86 -1.07 -72.79
N MET A 679 1.30 -0.11 -71.96
CA MET A 679 1.15 1.33 -72.23
C MET A 679 2.11 1.86 -73.32
N LEU A 680 2.92 0.99 -73.95
CA LEU A 680 3.83 1.32 -75.05
C LEU A 680 3.46 0.64 -76.39
N GLU A 681 2.37 -0.13 -76.46
CA GLU A 681 1.94 -0.86 -77.68
C GLU A 681 0.57 -0.44 -78.25
N THR A 682 -0.01 0.69 -77.81
CA THR A 682 -1.33 1.16 -78.29
C THR A 682 -1.32 2.61 -78.79
N ASP A 683 -0.66 2.86 -79.92
CA ASP A 683 -0.67 4.15 -80.65
C ASP A 683 -0.90 3.94 -82.16
N VAL A 684 -2.11 3.55 -82.55
CA VAL A 684 -2.59 3.56 -83.96
C VAL A 684 -4.08 3.95 -84.02
N ASP A 685 -4.35 5.24 -84.25
CA ASP A 685 -5.62 5.75 -84.78
C ASP A 685 -5.71 5.37 -86.30
N PRO A 686 -6.89 5.13 -86.90
CA PRO A 686 -7.73 6.27 -87.29
C PRO A 686 -9.27 6.06 -87.28
N ASN A 687 -9.98 7.01 -86.67
CA ASN A 687 -11.14 7.74 -87.26
C ASN A 687 -12.33 6.96 -87.89
N GLU A 688 -13.54 7.07 -87.30
CA GLU A 688 -14.68 7.81 -87.92
C GLU A 688 -15.97 7.95 -87.04
N LYS A 689 -16.52 9.18 -87.04
CA LYS A 689 -17.97 9.58 -86.99
C LYS A 689 -18.94 9.07 -85.90
N GLY A 690 -19.27 9.99 -84.97
CA GLY A 690 -20.60 10.63 -84.96
C GLY A 690 -21.60 10.31 -83.82
N GLY A 691 -22.34 11.33 -83.33
CA GLY A 691 -23.58 11.15 -82.54
C GLY A 691 -23.74 11.98 -81.24
N VAL A 692 -24.02 13.28 -81.35
CA VAL A 692 -24.62 14.15 -80.29
C VAL A 692 -26.17 14.16 -80.43
N PRO A 693 -27.03 14.76 -79.54
CA PRO A 693 -26.78 15.55 -78.31
C PRO A 693 -27.71 15.24 -77.08
N GLY A 694 -27.54 15.98 -75.98
CA GLY A 694 -28.57 16.26 -74.94
C GLY A 694 -28.09 16.05 -73.49
N ALA A 695 -27.55 17.05 -72.79
CA ALA A 695 -28.23 18.19 -72.11
C ALA A 695 -28.73 17.85 -70.67
N SER A 696 -28.58 18.69 -69.64
CA SER A 696 -27.87 19.99 -69.51
C SER A 696 -27.61 20.36 -68.02
N GLU A 697 -26.66 21.29 -67.79
CA GLU A 697 -26.43 22.06 -66.53
C GLU A 697 -26.05 21.26 -65.25
N GLY A 698 -25.34 21.79 -64.24
CA GLY A 698 -24.74 23.12 -63.99
C GLY A 698 -24.65 23.34 -62.46
N ALA A 699 -23.70 24.05 -61.86
CA ALA A 699 -22.51 24.77 -62.37
C ALA A 699 -21.44 24.97 -61.25
N GLU A 700 -20.22 25.38 -61.65
CA GLU A 700 -19.33 26.41 -61.05
C GLU A 700 -19.21 26.65 -59.51
N ALA A 701 -18.05 27.04 -58.94
CA ALA A 701 -16.70 27.31 -59.48
C ALA A 701 -15.61 27.29 -58.37
N ALA A 702 -14.34 27.36 -58.79
CA ALA A 702 -13.14 27.62 -57.97
C ALA A 702 -12.62 29.07 -58.27
N PRO A 703 -11.34 29.51 -58.11
CA PRO A 703 -10.13 28.90 -57.52
C PRO A 703 -9.35 29.85 -56.54
N PRO A 704 -8.03 30.17 -56.70
CA PRO A 704 -6.90 29.52 -56.02
C PRO A 704 -6.00 30.46 -55.18
N ARG A 705 -4.94 29.93 -54.51
CA ARG A 705 -3.51 30.27 -54.81
C ARG A 705 -2.41 29.73 -53.87
N LYS A 706 -1.27 29.44 -54.52
CA LYS A 706 0.16 29.57 -54.07
C LYS A 706 0.74 28.56 -53.06
N THR A 707 1.72 27.80 -53.55
CA THR A 707 2.92 27.36 -52.81
C THR A 707 3.84 28.56 -52.49
N PRO A 708 4.78 28.40 -51.54
CA PRO A 708 6.16 28.17 -51.96
C PRO A 708 6.92 27.07 -51.17
N THR A 709 8.00 26.58 -51.77
CA THR A 709 9.12 25.81 -51.17
C THR A 709 9.84 26.63 -50.08
N ALA A 710 10.62 26.10 -49.11
CA ALA A 710 11.15 24.76 -48.78
C ALA A 710 11.53 24.76 -47.26
N PRO A 711 12.30 23.79 -46.67
CA PRO A 711 12.58 22.39 -47.03
C PRO A 711 12.12 21.40 -45.91
N LEU A 712 12.52 20.12 -46.02
CA LEU A 712 12.22 19.06 -45.05
C LEU A 712 12.98 19.20 -43.71
N PRO A 713 12.35 18.79 -42.59
CA PRO A 713 12.98 17.97 -41.56
C PRO A 713 12.64 16.48 -41.77
N VAL A 714 13.59 15.58 -41.49
CA VAL A 714 13.33 14.13 -41.44
C VAL A 714 12.58 13.81 -40.15
N SER A 715 11.52 13.00 -40.24
CA SER A 715 10.74 12.56 -39.09
C SER A 715 10.95 11.06 -38.87
N GLU A 716 11.87 10.72 -37.96
CA GLU A 716 12.05 9.33 -37.51
C GLU A 716 10.81 8.87 -36.73
N VAL A 717 10.13 7.83 -37.21
CA VAL A 717 8.92 7.30 -36.57
C VAL A 717 9.31 6.23 -35.56
N ILE A 718 9.57 6.67 -34.32
CA ILE A 718 9.81 5.76 -33.18
C ILE A 718 8.51 5.00 -32.88
N ALA A 719 8.45 3.73 -33.25
CA ALA A 719 7.31 2.86 -33.00
C ALA A 719 7.10 2.62 -31.50
N ARG A 720 6.02 3.18 -30.94
CA ARG A 720 5.64 3.00 -29.53
C ARG A 720 4.99 1.64 -29.33
N GLY A 721 5.68 0.73 -28.64
CA GLY A 721 5.14 -0.58 -28.28
C GLY A 721 3.92 -0.48 -27.37
N ILE A 722 2.85 -1.20 -27.72
CA ILE A 722 1.63 -1.34 -26.91
C ILE A 722 1.32 -2.83 -26.78
N ASN A 723 1.91 -3.46 -25.76
CA ASN A 723 1.67 -4.87 -25.46
C ASN A 723 0.27 -5.05 -24.85
N SER A 724 -0.68 -5.61 -25.60
CA SER A 724 -1.99 -5.98 -25.05
C SER A 724 -1.93 -7.33 -24.33
N GLU A 725 -2.25 -7.35 -23.04
CA GLU A 725 -2.18 -8.54 -22.20
C GLU A 725 -3.30 -9.55 -22.49
N CYS A 726 -2.97 -10.84 -22.43
CA CYS A 726 -3.95 -11.92 -22.37
C CYS A 726 -4.21 -12.29 -20.90
N VAL A 727 -5.44 -12.07 -20.43
CA VAL A 727 -5.81 -12.20 -19.00
C VAL A 727 -5.55 -13.61 -18.45
N ILE A 728 -5.70 -14.66 -19.28
CA ILE A 728 -5.50 -16.06 -18.88
C ILE A 728 -4.01 -16.40 -18.66
N CYS A 729 -3.08 -15.62 -19.22
CA CYS A 729 -1.65 -15.92 -19.14
C CYS A 729 -0.94 -15.31 -17.92
N MET A 730 -1.57 -14.38 -17.17
CA MET A 730 -0.87 -13.67 -16.09
C MET A 730 -0.83 -14.42 -14.75
N GLU A 731 -1.82 -15.27 -14.44
CA GLU A 731 -1.81 -16.04 -13.17
C GLU A 731 -0.62 -17.01 -13.07
N ASN A 732 -0.13 -17.51 -14.20
CA ASN A 732 1.05 -18.39 -14.23
C ASN A 732 2.39 -17.64 -14.12
N VAL A 733 2.47 -16.36 -14.54
CA VAL A 733 3.71 -15.56 -14.45
C VAL A 733 3.87 -14.93 -13.06
N SER A 734 2.76 -14.62 -12.38
CA SER A 734 2.75 -14.10 -11.01
C SER A 734 3.38 -15.02 -9.96
N ASN A 735 3.59 -16.31 -10.27
CA ASN A 735 4.22 -17.30 -9.38
C ASN A 735 5.72 -17.53 -9.64
N LEU A 736 6.35 -16.75 -10.54
CA LEU A 736 7.77 -16.92 -10.95
C LEU A 736 8.63 -15.66 -10.75
N ALA A 737 8.16 -14.71 -9.92
CA ALA A 737 8.80 -13.40 -9.72
C ALA A 737 9.20 -13.15 -8.25
N SER A 738 9.57 -14.20 -7.51
CA SER A 738 9.97 -14.14 -6.10
C SER A 738 11.35 -14.75 -5.80
N GLU A 739 12.22 -14.83 -6.81
CA GLU A 739 13.61 -15.27 -6.68
C GLU A 739 14.55 -14.13 -7.12
N ASN A 740 15.40 -13.68 -6.20
CA ASN A 740 16.48 -12.73 -6.46
C ASN A 740 17.78 -13.49 -6.82
N PRO A 741 18.54 -13.02 -7.82
CA PRO A 741 19.98 -13.04 -7.76
C PRO A 741 20.48 -11.79 -7.00
N GLU A 742 21.16 -12.03 -5.88
CA GLU A 742 21.76 -11.05 -4.92
C GLU A 742 20.79 -10.20 -4.05
#